data_AF-A0A3D1JUP5-F1
#
_entry.id   AF-A0A3D1JUP5-F1
#
_cell.length_a   1.000
_cell.length_b   1.000
_cell.length_c   1.000
_cell.angle_alpha   90.00
_cell.angle_beta   90.00
_cell.angle_gamma   90.00
#
_symmetry.space_group_name_H-M   'P 1'
#
loop_
_entity.id
_entity.type
_entity.pdbx_description
1 polymer ?
#
loop_
_entity_poly.entity_id
_entity_poly.type
_entity_poly.pdbx_seq_one_letter_code
_entity_poly.pdbx_strand_id
1 'polypeptide(L)'
;MKKILIGIIIIIPILVILSLNFVGNIVSTKAYVAVEKLTLTESEHVLSGVEDVFRLEAEILPKYATDKSVKFYIQQNSAGEEDVVLLDERFDASGDVKAAEVSDDGTVRVNTYCSFTVVCESTSSGIKDFCRVNVKQDKLEAVTPIFSQTEIFAGQRQMAELRLSPSDAKITGKVTWSSENPSVATVDGNGVVKGISSGKAKITARIEENGQVIEGSATITVKNGAFKTDVLYTSKTEISLSEIANVSNVNVSGGRLENGNVVLLSDEVILTHGSETAKIQKLSAGAVGFLNQDLIRGKKLFVQKPGVVLKPVYLETGAEIEGAVVVSSDESVAISDGNVVTPRLVGEVRFSFEWGGQTAEIEFKVARPVVYFYLNATEEADKKGVAAETVYGNKSFPSENLAEVEESRTFEIAVPEGLSADEFSWSTDDQTVAWFDEEQPGVLQFAKNVDGIKTVTVKATAKNPLYESKPVERSYAFKLANAYNAKNQKEFEYVVNTLGEAVSLHGDAVLTAETGYKGFRYNVRANVYGNGYMVADYSYTADKNDDFICVRNPDVTVSNLTVRHREAIEEFDETNTFGKGITVGAVTPETTKRLTGVRIEYCVFEYCRHELVVDGADVEITGTIFRNAAKYGLYSRTIKDSGNYERLRYNTVGLENSVFSNMNGPAIGFSTYYTSFDDAPTEIDGKTYRMYSVLNLKGFVDFYNWKDLDNLDIVGEVVTNPALNESIKKLIQQKVSESGYDDFRYVAEDGKQYVNMAMLFAGLIDPSTSKVWINGEEADDENLYDSQRLIVKEESIFGLNPFGFYGYDCTETEITPFTVLKIDGEYLRQLREGRAGSGEKQIG
;
A
#
# COMPACT_ATOMS: atom_id res chain seq x y z
N MET A 1 -28.51 48.53 -53.23
CA MET A 1 -28.55 47.10 -52.82
C MET A 1 -27.16 46.50 -52.56
N LYS A 2 -26.16 46.63 -53.46
CA LYS A 2 -24.80 46.05 -53.24
C LYS A 2 -24.06 46.54 -51.99
N LYS A 3 -24.18 47.81 -51.59
CA LYS A 3 -23.52 48.35 -50.37
C LYS A 3 -24.16 47.85 -49.06
N ILE A 4 -25.45 47.55 -49.08
CA ILE A 4 -26.17 46.99 -47.91
C ILE A 4 -25.84 45.50 -47.76
N LEU A 5 -25.72 44.77 -48.87
CA LEU A 5 -25.37 43.35 -48.87
C LEU A 5 -23.94 43.09 -48.36
N ILE A 6 -22.98 43.96 -48.74
CA ILE A 6 -21.59 43.88 -48.25
C ILE A 6 -21.51 44.19 -46.74
N GLY A 7 -22.31 45.14 -46.24
CA GLY A 7 -22.40 45.43 -44.81
C GLY A 7 -22.92 44.24 -44.00
N ILE A 8 -23.96 43.55 -44.48
CA ILE A 8 -24.53 42.36 -43.82
C ILE A 8 -23.55 41.19 -43.83
N ILE A 9 -22.81 40.98 -44.92
CA ILE A 9 -21.82 39.89 -45.05
C ILE A 9 -20.59 40.11 -44.15
N ILE A 10 -20.24 41.36 -43.81
CA ILE A 10 -19.14 41.66 -42.88
C ILE A 10 -19.64 41.63 -41.43
N ILE A 11 -20.86 42.08 -41.18
CA ILE A 11 -21.46 42.12 -39.85
C ILE A 11 -21.82 40.74 -39.32
N ILE A 12 -22.23 39.78 -40.16
CA ILE A 12 -22.59 38.42 -39.67
C ILE A 12 -21.39 37.67 -39.09
N PRO A 13 -20.21 37.57 -39.74
CA PRO A 13 -19.03 36.94 -39.14
C PRO A 13 -18.54 37.70 -37.91
N ILE A 14 -18.64 39.04 -37.90
CA ILE A 14 -18.27 39.85 -36.73
C ILE A 14 -19.26 39.62 -35.59
N LEU A 15 -20.57 39.51 -35.85
CA LEU A 15 -21.60 39.16 -34.88
C LEU A 15 -21.48 37.70 -34.42
N VAL A 16 -21.07 36.78 -35.29
CA VAL A 16 -20.79 35.37 -34.97
C VAL A 16 -19.52 35.27 -34.14
N ILE A 17 -18.47 36.05 -34.43
CA ILE A 17 -17.27 36.15 -33.61
C ILE A 17 -17.56 36.90 -32.30
N LEU A 18 -18.42 37.91 -32.29
CA LEU A 18 -18.88 38.60 -31.08
C LEU A 18 -19.82 37.73 -30.26
N SER A 19 -20.59 36.82 -30.85
CA SER A 19 -21.45 35.84 -30.13
C SER A 19 -20.69 34.58 -29.73
N LEU A 20 -19.63 34.19 -30.46
CA LEU A 20 -18.65 33.18 -30.02
C LEU A 20 -17.73 33.75 -28.92
N ASN A 21 -17.41 35.05 -28.96
CA ASN A 21 -16.77 35.79 -27.85
C ASN A 21 -17.79 36.26 -26.78
N PHE A 22 -19.08 35.94 -26.93
CA PHE A 22 -20.12 36.09 -25.89
C PHE A 22 -20.46 34.74 -25.24
N VAL A 23 -19.57 33.76 -25.34
CA VAL A 23 -19.48 32.65 -24.39
C VAL A 23 -18.36 33.02 -23.42
N GLY A 24 -18.69 33.89 -22.47
CA GLY A 24 -17.72 34.51 -21.58
C GLY A 24 -18.32 34.88 -20.23
N ASN A 25 -19.18 34.02 -19.68
CA ASN A 25 -19.57 34.08 -18.28
C ASN A 25 -19.12 32.78 -17.57
N ILE A 26 -17.82 32.65 -17.31
CA ILE A 26 -17.32 31.81 -16.20
C ILE A 26 -17.73 32.57 -14.92
N VAL A 27 -18.37 31.99 -13.89
CA VAL A 27 -17.93 30.96 -12.93
C VAL A 27 -19.21 30.39 -12.29
N SER A 28 -19.57 29.10 -12.23
CA SER A 28 -18.92 27.83 -12.55
C SER A 28 -20.00 26.84 -13.02
N THR A 29 -19.96 26.45 -14.30
CA THR A 29 -20.59 25.23 -14.84
C THR A 29 -19.56 24.14 -15.14
N LYS A 30 -18.26 24.47 -15.08
CA LYS A 30 -17.18 23.52 -15.35
C LYS A 30 -16.96 22.62 -14.13
N ALA A 31 -17.25 21.34 -14.31
CA ALA A 31 -17.08 20.34 -13.27
C ALA A 31 -15.61 20.02 -13.03
N TYR A 32 -15.27 19.71 -11.78
CA TYR A 32 -13.99 19.09 -11.47
C TYR A 32 -14.04 17.63 -11.94
N VAL A 33 -13.06 17.21 -12.72
CA VAL A 33 -12.97 15.85 -13.27
C VAL A 33 -11.71 15.21 -12.69
N ALA A 34 -11.90 14.23 -11.79
CA ALA A 34 -10.79 13.47 -11.23
C ALA A 34 -10.17 12.54 -12.26
N VAL A 35 -8.89 12.20 -12.04
CA VAL A 35 -8.25 11.04 -12.67
C VAL A 35 -8.89 9.77 -12.13
N GLU A 36 -9.36 8.92 -13.05
CA GLU A 36 -10.04 7.64 -12.76
C GLU A 36 -9.16 6.43 -13.08
N LYS A 37 -8.22 6.59 -14.01
CA LYS A 37 -7.27 5.54 -14.37
C LYS A 37 -5.92 6.15 -14.74
N LEU A 38 -4.87 5.47 -14.30
CA LEU A 38 -3.48 5.74 -14.60
C LEU A 38 -2.86 4.42 -15.10
N THR A 39 -2.06 4.46 -16.17
CA THR A 39 -1.34 3.27 -16.66
C THR A 39 0.02 3.66 -17.22
N LEU A 40 1.08 2.97 -16.79
CA LEU A 40 2.43 3.13 -17.31
C LEU A 40 2.61 2.38 -18.62
N THR A 41 3.52 2.86 -19.47
CA THR A 41 3.85 2.24 -20.76
C THR A 41 4.40 0.82 -20.65
N GLU A 42 5.01 0.47 -19.51
CA GLU A 42 5.56 -0.86 -19.24
C GLU A 42 5.45 -1.19 -17.75
N SER A 43 5.09 -2.44 -17.42
CA SER A 43 4.99 -2.93 -16.05
C SER A 43 6.32 -3.46 -15.51
N GLU A 44 7.26 -3.80 -16.40
CA GLU A 44 8.60 -4.29 -16.06
C GLU A 44 9.63 -3.78 -17.07
N HIS A 45 10.80 -3.40 -16.59
CA HIS A 45 11.93 -2.93 -17.40
C HIS A 45 13.23 -3.61 -16.95
N VAL A 46 14.01 -4.15 -17.90
CA VAL A 46 15.24 -4.89 -17.62
C VAL A 46 16.42 -4.23 -18.31
N LEU A 47 17.42 -3.82 -17.52
CA LEU A 47 18.66 -3.20 -17.97
C LEU A 47 19.81 -4.21 -17.88
N SER A 48 20.70 -4.17 -18.87
CA SER A 48 21.87 -5.06 -18.96
C SER A 48 23.18 -4.43 -18.51
N GLY A 49 23.16 -3.13 -18.15
CA GLY A 49 24.34 -2.39 -17.71
C GLY A 49 24.01 -1.29 -16.72
N VAL A 50 25.03 -0.85 -16.00
CA VAL A 50 24.99 0.35 -15.14
C VAL A 50 25.11 1.60 -16.02
N GLU A 51 24.54 2.72 -15.57
CA GLU A 51 24.47 4.03 -16.29
C GLU A 51 23.43 4.13 -17.42
N ASP A 52 22.65 3.08 -17.67
CA ASP A 52 21.51 3.16 -18.58
C ASP A 52 20.44 4.13 -18.04
N VAL A 53 19.82 4.88 -18.96
CA VAL A 53 18.74 5.83 -18.67
C VAL A 53 17.57 5.52 -19.59
N PHE A 54 16.38 5.43 -19.01
CA PHE A 54 15.14 5.29 -19.75
C PHE A 54 14.07 6.20 -19.14
N ARG A 55 12.94 6.35 -19.82
CA ARG A 55 11.84 7.19 -19.38
C ARG A 55 10.54 6.42 -19.42
N LEU A 56 9.81 6.48 -18.31
CA LEU A 56 8.45 5.97 -18.21
C LEU A 56 7.45 7.04 -18.62
N GLU A 57 6.40 6.65 -19.34
CA GLU A 57 5.27 7.53 -19.66
C GLU A 57 3.98 6.98 -19.05
N ALA A 58 3.08 7.88 -18.65
CA ALA A 58 1.80 7.53 -18.04
C ALA A 58 0.61 7.97 -18.92
N GLU A 59 -0.30 7.04 -19.18
CA GLU A 59 -1.62 7.29 -19.76
C GLU A 59 -2.64 7.58 -18.66
N ILE A 60 -3.39 8.69 -18.79
CA ILE A 60 -4.34 9.17 -17.79
C ILE A 60 -5.73 9.27 -18.42
N LEU A 61 -6.73 8.68 -17.75
CA LEU A 61 -8.14 8.75 -18.12
C LEU A 61 -8.99 9.29 -16.95
N PRO A 62 -10.08 10.03 -17.25
CA PRO A 62 -10.55 10.40 -18.58
C PRO A 62 -9.68 11.50 -19.22
N LYS A 63 -9.76 11.65 -20.55
CA LYS A 63 -8.95 12.60 -21.33
C LYS A 63 -9.10 14.06 -20.88
N TYR A 64 -10.20 14.43 -20.22
CA TYR A 64 -10.49 15.78 -19.76
C TYR A 64 -10.34 15.93 -18.23
N ALA A 65 -9.62 15.03 -17.56
CA ALA A 65 -9.27 15.20 -16.14
C ALA A 65 -8.63 16.58 -15.90
N THR A 66 -9.08 17.24 -14.82
CA THR A 66 -8.76 18.63 -14.49
C THR A 66 -7.29 18.81 -14.13
N ASP A 67 -6.72 17.86 -13.38
CA ASP A 67 -5.30 17.80 -13.03
C ASP A 67 -4.73 16.42 -13.39
N LYS A 68 -3.82 16.41 -14.36
CA LYS A 68 -3.13 15.22 -14.88
C LYS A 68 -1.67 15.14 -14.44
N SER A 69 -1.28 15.97 -13.47
CA SER A 69 0.07 15.90 -12.95
C SER A 69 0.28 14.57 -12.23
N VAL A 70 1.48 14.02 -12.43
CA VAL A 70 1.93 12.78 -11.82
C VAL A 70 3.24 13.05 -11.12
N LYS A 71 3.53 12.25 -10.09
CA LYS A 71 4.86 12.17 -9.48
C LYS A 71 5.40 10.75 -9.65
N PHE A 72 6.70 10.66 -9.83
CA PHE A 72 7.42 9.40 -9.89
C PHE A 72 8.35 9.28 -8.69
N TYR A 73 8.39 8.11 -8.07
CA TYR A 73 9.28 7.84 -6.95
C TYR A 73 9.57 6.34 -6.85
N ILE A 74 10.65 5.97 -6.18
CA ILE A 74 10.95 4.56 -5.89
C ILE A 74 10.06 4.10 -4.74
N GLN A 75 9.43 2.94 -4.89
CA GLN A 75 8.59 2.32 -3.86
C GLN A 75 9.32 2.29 -2.51
N GLN A 76 8.60 2.58 -1.44
CA GLN A 76 9.15 2.57 -0.09
C GLN A 76 8.86 1.23 0.60
N ASN A 77 9.74 0.84 1.52
CA ASN A 77 9.51 -0.26 2.45
C ASN A 77 8.66 0.22 3.65
N SER A 78 8.32 -0.70 4.56
CA SER A 78 7.51 -0.38 5.75
C SER A 78 8.17 0.60 6.73
N ALA A 79 9.48 0.86 6.60
CA ALA A 79 10.21 1.88 7.35
C ALA A 79 10.22 3.26 6.67
N GLY A 80 9.64 3.38 5.46
CA GLY A 80 9.61 4.61 4.67
C GLY A 80 10.88 4.88 3.86
N GLU A 81 11.79 3.90 3.76
CA GLU A 81 13.02 3.99 2.95
C GLU A 81 12.79 3.40 1.56
N GLU A 82 13.54 3.83 0.55
CA GLU A 82 13.43 3.27 -0.81
C GLU A 82 13.74 1.74 -0.80
N ASP A 83 12.81 0.92 -1.30
CA ASP A 83 12.93 -0.55 -1.40
C ASP A 83 13.78 -0.96 -2.60
N VAL A 84 15.07 -0.64 -2.51
CA VAL A 84 16.09 -1.00 -3.50
C VAL A 84 16.88 -2.20 -3.00
N VAL A 85 16.91 -3.28 -3.78
CA VAL A 85 17.78 -4.43 -3.53
C VAL A 85 19.08 -4.25 -4.26
N LEU A 86 20.17 -4.08 -3.53
CA LEU A 86 21.51 -4.05 -4.08
C LEU A 86 21.96 -5.46 -4.45
N LEU A 87 22.42 -5.62 -5.69
CA LEU A 87 23.05 -6.84 -6.15
C LEU A 87 24.57 -6.73 -6.14
N ASP A 88 25.12 -5.51 -6.14
CA ASP A 88 26.55 -5.23 -6.01
C ASP A 88 26.91 -4.70 -4.62
N GLU A 89 27.64 -5.50 -3.84
CA GLU A 89 28.03 -5.12 -2.47
C GLU A 89 29.17 -4.10 -2.42
N ARG A 90 29.84 -3.83 -3.55
CA ARG A 90 30.87 -2.79 -3.62
C ARG A 90 30.27 -1.40 -3.63
N PHE A 91 28.98 -1.29 -3.98
CA PHE A 91 28.28 -0.03 -4.02
C PHE A 91 28.07 0.49 -2.60
N ASP A 92 28.65 1.65 -2.31
CA ASP A 92 28.48 2.32 -1.03
C ASP A 92 27.20 3.17 -1.05
N ALA A 93 26.12 2.57 -0.55
CA ALA A 93 24.83 3.26 -0.41
C ALA A 93 24.83 4.35 0.68
N SER A 94 25.92 4.52 1.43
CA SER A 94 26.04 5.56 2.47
C SER A 94 26.55 6.92 1.95
N GLY A 95 26.93 6.99 0.66
CA GLY A 95 27.31 8.23 -0.01
C GLY A 95 26.13 9.03 -0.58
N ASP A 96 26.44 10.18 -1.22
CA ASP A 96 25.44 11.05 -1.87
C ASP A 96 24.85 10.45 -3.16
N VAL A 97 25.43 9.37 -3.68
CA VAL A 97 24.99 8.70 -4.92
C VAL A 97 24.07 7.56 -4.57
N LYS A 98 22.82 7.62 -5.04
CA LYS A 98 21.85 6.53 -4.85
C LYS A 98 22.06 5.42 -5.87
N ALA A 99 21.64 4.20 -5.54
CA ALA A 99 21.71 3.06 -6.47
C ALA A 99 20.81 3.24 -7.70
N ALA A 100 19.64 3.84 -7.49
CA ALA A 100 18.69 4.22 -8.52
C ALA A 100 18.06 5.56 -8.16
N GLU A 101 17.73 6.34 -9.18
CA GLU A 101 17.08 7.63 -9.05
C GLU A 101 15.99 7.74 -10.10
N VAL A 102 14.87 8.35 -9.72
CA VAL A 102 13.79 8.71 -10.65
C VAL A 102 13.47 10.18 -10.48
N SER A 103 13.35 10.88 -11.60
CA SER A 103 13.00 12.30 -11.63
C SER A 103 11.52 12.52 -11.87
N ASP A 104 11.03 13.74 -11.61
CA ASP A 104 9.62 14.11 -11.72
C ASP A 104 9.01 13.89 -13.12
N ASP A 105 9.84 13.82 -14.16
CA ASP A 105 9.38 13.63 -15.54
C ASP A 105 9.31 12.16 -15.99
N GLY A 106 9.61 11.23 -15.08
CA GLY A 106 9.61 9.78 -15.29
C GLY A 106 10.95 9.23 -15.79
N THR A 107 12.00 10.05 -15.90
CA THR A 107 13.35 9.57 -16.26
C THR A 107 13.97 8.81 -15.09
N VAL A 108 14.40 7.58 -15.34
CA VAL A 108 15.03 6.66 -14.39
C VAL A 108 16.51 6.50 -14.74
N ARG A 109 17.38 6.66 -13.74
CA ARG A 109 18.83 6.46 -13.84
C ARG A 109 19.28 5.43 -12.82
N VAL A 110 20.16 4.53 -13.24
CA VAL A 110 20.72 3.49 -12.37
C VAL A 110 22.24 3.57 -12.31
N ASN A 111 22.79 3.51 -11.10
CA ASN A 111 24.22 3.69 -10.84
C ASN A 111 24.92 2.37 -10.44
N THR A 112 24.16 1.31 -10.17
CA THR A 112 24.69 -0.02 -9.83
C THR A 112 23.71 -1.13 -10.16
N TYR A 113 24.16 -2.39 -10.09
CA TYR A 113 23.30 -3.56 -10.22
C TYR A 113 22.35 -3.65 -9.02
N CYS A 114 21.07 -3.54 -9.30
CA CYS A 114 20.02 -3.48 -8.30
C CYS A 114 18.67 -3.89 -8.89
N SER A 115 17.69 -4.07 -8.02
CA SER A 115 16.29 -4.17 -8.43
C SER A 115 15.45 -3.27 -7.53
N PHE A 116 14.39 -2.68 -8.07
CA PHE A 116 13.49 -1.75 -7.39
C PHE A 116 12.17 -1.62 -8.16
N THR A 117 11.17 -0.97 -7.55
CA THR A 117 9.90 -0.64 -8.23
C THR A 117 9.76 0.87 -8.32
N VAL A 118 9.50 1.39 -9.52
CA VAL A 118 9.07 2.78 -9.72
C VAL A 118 7.57 2.86 -9.57
N VAL A 119 7.10 3.81 -8.78
CA VAL A 119 5.69 4.17 -8.60
C VAL A 119 5.42 5.45 -9.37
N CYS A 120 4.41 5.42 -10.23
CA CYS A 120 3.80 6.62 -10.77
C CYS A 120 2.49 6.84 -10.01
N GLU A 121 2.31 8.03 -9.42
CA GLU A 121 1.11 8.39 -8.68
C GLU A 121 0.51 9.65 -9.29
N SER A 122 -0.79 9.59 -9.62
CA SER A 122 -1.60 10.77 -9.89
C SER A 122 -1.58 11.64 -8.64
N THR A 123 -1.02 12.85 -8.75
CA THR A 123 -1.00 13.77 -7.62
C THR A 123 -2.43 14.07 -7.17
N SER A 124 -3.40 14.08 -8.11
CA SER A 124 -4.75 14.59 -7.88
C SER A 124 -5.78 13.60 -7.34
N SER A 125 -5.49 12.31 -7.45
CA SER A 125 -6.39 11.24 -7.00
C SER A 125 -5.70 10.17 -6.16
N GLY A 126 -4.36 10.17 -6.10
CA GLY A 126 -3.58 9.13 -5.43
C GLY A 126 -3.61 7.77 -6.16
N ILE A 127 -4.21 7.68 -7.35
CA ILE A 127 -4.20 6.48 -8.18
C ILE A 127 -2.76 6.20 -8.62
N LYS A 128 -2.34 4.94 -8.53
CA LYS A 128 -0.97 4.51 -8.81
C LYS A 128 -0.91 3.46 -9.90
N ASP A 129 0.23 3.43 -10.57
CA ASP A 129 0.69 2.30 -11.35
C ASP A 129 2.19 2.08 -11.14
N PHE A 130 2.66 0.87 -11.45
CA PHE A 130 3.97 0.38 -11.00
C PHE A 130 4.79 -0.17 -12.17
N CYS A 131 6.09 0.14 -12.19
CA CYS A 131 7.06 -0.48 -13.08
C CYS A 131 8.18 -1.12 -12.28
N ARG A 132 8.37 -2.44 -12.40
CA ARG A 132 9.50 -3.14 -11.76
C ARG A 132 10.76 -3.01 -12.61
N VAL A 133 11.83 -2.51 -12.03
CA VAL A 133 13.11 -2.32 -12.71
C VAL A 133 14.13 -3.33 -12.20
N ASN A 134 14.82 -3.97 -13.13
CA ASN A 134 15.86 -4.93 -12.83
C ASN A 134 17.13 -4.60 -13.61
N VAL A 135 18.21 -4.29 -12.88
CA VAL A 135 19.53 -4.00 -13.44
C VAL A 135 20.41 -5.21 -13.18
N LYS A 136 20.50 -6.09 -14.17
CA LYS A 136 21.18 -7.39 -14.02
C LYS A 136 22.47 -7.43 -14.79
N GLN A 137 23.39 -8.28 -14.33
CA GLN A 137 24.52 -8.69 -15.14
C GLN A 137 24.90 -10.14 -14.86
N ASP A 138 24.78 -10.95 -15.91
CA ASP A 138 25.15 -12.37 -15.87
C ASP A 138 26.65 -12.61 -15.62
N LYS A 139 27.47 -11.56 -15.76
CA LYS A 139 28.92 -11.59 -15.68
C LYS A 139 29.43 -11.11 -14.31
N LEU A 140 30.28 -11.92 -13.70
CA LEU A 140 30.97 -11.55 -12.46
C LEU A 140 31.96 -10.42 -12.70
N GLU A 141 32.03 -9.45 -11.79
CA GLU A 141 33.05 -8.38 -11.83
C GLU A 141 34.04 -8.47 -10.67
N ALA A 142 33.57 -8.90 -9.50
CA ALA A 142 34.41 -9.05 -8.32
C ALA A 142 33.98 -10.25 -7.47
N VAL A 143 34.95 -10.81 -6.76
CA VAL A 143 34.75 -11.84 -5.75
C VAL A 143 35.47 -11.40 -4.48
N THR A 144 34.92 -11.71 -3.31
CA THR A 144 35.58 -11.42 -2.02
C THR A 144 35.43 -12.62 -1.09
N PRO A 145 36.54 -13.24 -0.65
CA PRO A 145 36.52 -14.22 0.43
C PRO A 145 36.12 -13.59 1.75
N ILE A 146 35.24 -14.24 2.51
CA ILE A 146 34.80 -13.80 3.83
C ILE A 146 34.95 -14.94 4.82
N PHE A 147 35.54 -14.60 5.96
CA PHE A 147 35.77 -15.51 7.08
C PHE A 147 34.75 -15.26 8.17
N SER A 148 34.23 -16.32 8.80
CA SER A 148 33.38 -16.19 9.98
C SER A 148 34.16 -15.61 11.16
N GLN A 149 35.47 -15.86 11.20
CA GLN A 149 36.40 -15.27 12.15
C GLN A 149 37.63 -14.75 11.42
N THR A 150 37.99 -13.48 11.60
CA THR A 150 39.23 -12.92 11.05
C THR A 150 40.48 -13.34 11.82
N GLU A 151 40.29 -13.96 13.00
CA GLU A 151 41.33 -14.51 13.84
C GLU A 151 41.05 -15.98 14.18
N ILE A 152 42.04 -16.85 14.01
CA ILE A 152 41.98 -18.27 14.40
C ILE A 152 43.24 -18.67 15.16
N PHE A 153 43.20 -19.81 15.84
CA PHE A 153 44.37 -20.42 16.46
C PHE A 153 45.09 -21.38 15.50
N ALA A 154 46.39 -21.56 15.68
CA ALA A 154 47.14 -22.60 14.99
C ALA A 154 46.48 -23.96 15.25
N GLY A 155 46.36 -24.79 14.22
CA GLY A 155 45.62 -26.05 14.23
C GLY A 155 44.15 -25.93 13.85
N GLN A 156 43.50 -24.78 14.07
CA GLN A 156 42.10 -24.59 13.71
C GLN A 156 41.89 -24.43 12.21
N ARG A 157 40.71 -24.84 11.75
CA ARG A 157 40.25 -24.74 10.37
C ARG A 157 38.94 -23.95 10.29
N GLN A 158 38.76 -23.20 9.22
CA GLN A 158 37.47 -22.64 8.83
C GLN A 158 37.36 -22.57 7.31
N MET A 159 36.14 -22.62 6.78
CA MET A 159 35.90 -22.46 5.35
C MET A 159 35.50 -21.02 5.05
N ALA A 160 36.10 -20.42 4.02
CA ALA A 160 35.68 -19.12 3.51
C ALA A 160 34.34 -19.21 2.79
N GLU A 161 33.48 -18.21 2.98
CA GLU A 161 32.36 -17.90 2.10
C GLU A 161 32.87 -17.01 0.94
N LEU A 162 32.38 -17.21 -0.28
CA LEU A 162 32.71 -16.35 -1.42
C LEU A 162 31.54 -15.42 -1.70
N ARG A 163 31.76 -14.11 -1.51
CA ARG A 163 30.79 -13.10 -1.97
C ARG A 163 31.07 -12.69 -3.40
N LEU A 164 30.02 -12.71 -4.20
CA LEU A 164 30.00 -12.38 -5.62
C LEU A 164 29.44 -10.97 -5.83
N SER A 165 30.02 -10.22 -6.76
CA SER A 165 29.51 -8.91 -7.16
C SER A 165 29.54 -8.76 -8.69
N PRO A 166 28.38 -8.57 -9.34
CA PRO A 166 27.04 -8.63 -8.74
C PRO A 166 26.66 -10.06 -8.32
N SER A 167 25.76 -10.18 -7.36
CA SER A 167 25.39 -11.46 -6.72
C SER A 167 24.56 -12.39 -7.60
N ASP A 168 23.90 -11.85 -8.63
CA ASP A 168 23.15 -12.56 -9.66
C ASP A 168 24.06 -13.17 -10.76
N ALA A 169 25.35 -12.82 -10.79
CA ALA A 169 26.31 -13.35 -11.77
C ALA A 169 26.33 -14.89 -11.84
N LYS A 170 26.39 -15.44 -13.05
CA LYS A 170 26.42 -16.88 -13.30
C LYS A 170 27.87 -17.35 -13.37
N ILE A 171 28.22 -18.36 -12.57
CA ILE A 171 29.57 -18.91 -12.52
C ILE A 171 29.50 -20.43 -12.49
N THR A 172 30.16 -21.08 -13.44
CA THR A 172 30.25 -22.55 -13.50
C THR A 172 31.70 -23.06 -13.42
N GLY A 173 32.68 -22.16 -13.55
CA GLY A 173 34.10 -22.47 -13.41
C GLY A 173 34.55 -22.82 -11.98
N LYS A 174 35.74 -23.42 -11.89
CA LYS A 174 36.41 -23.76 -10.64
C LYS A 174 37.00 -22.53 -9.96
N VAL A 175 36.83 -22.42 -8.65
CA VAL A 175 37.59 -21.46 -7.82
C VAL A 175 38.95 -22.06 -7.47
N THR A 176 40.00 -21.30 -7.69
CA THR A 176 41.37 -21.62 -7.25
C THR A 176 41.75 -20.75 -6.06
N TRP A 177 42.39 -21.34 -5.06
CA TRP A 177 42.74 -20.68 -3.81
C TRP A 177 44.25 -20.66 -3.62
N SER A 178 44.76 -19.58 -3.03
CA SER A 178 46.17 -19.46 -2.66
C SER A 178 46.36 -18.70 -1.34
N SER A 179 47.47 -19.00 -0.65
CA SER A 179 47.91 -18.25 0.53
C SER A 179 49.23 -17.59 0.22
N GLU A 180 49.33 -16.29 0.51
CA GLU A 180 50.59 -15.54 0.39
C GLU A 180 51.65 -16.03 1.39
N ASN A 181 51.23 -16.63 2.51
CA ASN A 181 52.14 -17.19 3.50
C ASN A 181 51.64 -18.56 4.04
N PRO A 182 51.91 -19.66 3.30
CA PRO A 182 51.52 -21.01 3.69
C PRO A 182 52.14 -21.49 5.02
N SER A 183 53.26 -20.88 5.45
CA SER A 183 53.88 -21.21 6.75
C SER A 183 53.08 -20.66 7.95
N VAL A 184 52.21 -19.67 7.72
CA VAL A 184 51.30 -19.10 8.70
C VAL A 184 49.91 -19.71 8.58
N ALA A 185 49.35 -19.77 7.36
CA ALA A 185 48.07 -20.40 7.10
C ALA A 185 48.02 -21.01 5.70
N THR A 186 47.54 -22.25 5.59
CA THR A 186 47.31 -22.93 4.30
C THR A 186 45.84 -22.83 3.89
N VAL A 187 45.54 -22.90 2.60
CA VAL A 187 44.17 -22.96 2.08
C VAL A 187 44.05 -24.12 1.09
N ASP A 188 42.95 -24.87 1.12
CA ASP A 188 42.68 -25.96 0.18
C ASP A 188 41.81 -25.53 -1.01
N GLY A 189 41.46 -26.47 -1.90
CA GLY A 189 40.64 -26.22 -3.09
C GLY A 189 39.20 -25.77 -2.82
N ASN A 190 38.73 -25.89 -1.57
CA ASN A 190 37.40 -25.46 -1.12
C ASN A 190 37.45 -24.12 -0.35
N GLY A 191 38.63 -23.51 -0.20
CA GLY A 191 38.77 -22.33 0.64
C GLY A 191 38.78 -22.65 2.13
N VAL A 192 39.06 -23.90 2.53
CA VAL A 192 39.28 -24.25 3.93
C VAL A 192 40.68 -23.77 4.33
N VAL A 193 40.71 -22.77 5.19
CA VAL A 193 41.94 -22.20 5.73
C VAL A 193 42.30 -22.89 7.04
N LYS A 194 43.53 -23.37 7.15
CA LYS A 194 44.11 -23.96 8.38
C LYS A 194 45.21 -23.07 8.93
N GLY A 195 45.12 -22.70 10.21
CA GLY A 195 46.20 -22.02 10.92
C GLY A 195 47.38 -22.95 11.16
N ILE A 196 48.60 -22.52 10.85
CA ILE A 196 49.84 -23.30 11.01
C ILE A 196 50.70 -22.72 12.13
N SER A 197 50.96 -21.41 12.09
CA SER A 197 51.78 -20.71 13.08
C SER A 197 51.30 -19.27 13.24
N SER A 198 51.66 -18.61 14.35
CA SER A 198 51.19 -17.25 14.60
C SER A 198 51.70 -16.25 13.58
N GLY A 199 50.82 -15.36 13.12
CA GLY A 199 51.14 -14.38 12.08
C GLY A 199 49.91 -13.92 11.32
N LYS A 200 50.12 -13.30 10.16
CA LYS A 200 49.05 -12.94 9.22
C LYS A 200 49.32 -13.57 7.87
N ALA A 201 48.26 -14.04 7.22
CA ALA A 201 48.32 -14.55 5.85
C ALA A 201 47.18 -13.93 5.02
N LYS A 202 47.49 -13.57 3.78
CA LYS A 202 46.50 -13.12 2.80
C LYS A 202 46.07 -14.33 1.98
N ILE A 203 44.76 -14.60 1.98
CA ILE A 203 44.15 -15.71 1.25
C ILE A 203 43.45 -15.12 0.03
N THR A 204 43.73 -15.69 -1.15
CA THR A 204 43.22 -15.21 -2.43
C THR A 204 42.36 -16.29 -3.08
N ALA A 205 41.16 -15.92 -3.53
CA ALA A 205 40.32 -16.72 -4.41
C ALA A 205 40.42 -16.16 -5.84
N ARG A 206 40.56 -17.05 -6.81
CA ARG A 206 40.68 -16.74 -8.23
C ARG A 206 39.67 -17.57 -9.02
N ILE A 207 38.88 -16.91 -9.85
CA ILE A 207 37.93 -17.52 -10.78
C ILE A 207 38.38 -17.17 -12.20
N GLU A 208 38.46 -18.19 -13.06
CA GLU A 208 38.78 -18.02 -14.47
C GLU A 208 37.61 -18.56 -15.30
N GLU A 209 36.93 -17.66 -16.01
CA GLU A 209 35.78 -18.00 -16.84
C GLU A 209 35.74 -17.10 -18.07
N ASN A 210 35.43 -17.66 -19.25
CA ASN A 210 35.36 -16.93 -20.52
C ASN A 210 36.61 -16.10 -20.86
N GLY A 211 37.80 -16.57 -20.47
CA GLY A 211 39.07 -15.88 -20.71
C GLY A 211 39.31 -14.66 -19.81
N GLN A 212 38.47 -14.45 -18.79
CA GLN A 212 38.67 -13.42 -17.78
C GLN A 212 39.09 -14.04 -16.45
N VAL A 213 39.98 -13.34 -15.76
CA VAL A 213 40.49 -13.70 -14.43
C VAL A 213 39.98 -12.68 -13.44
N ILE A 214 39.25 -13.16 -12.43
CA ILE A 214 38.69 -12.34 -11.35
C ILE A 214 39.28 -12.86 -10.04
N GLU A 215 39.91 -11.99 -9.27
CA GLU A 215 40.59 -12.33 -8.02
C GLU A 215 40.13 -11.45 -6.87
N GLY A 216 40.00 -12.06 -5.70
CA GLY A 216 39.63 -11.40 -4.46
C GLY A 216 40.43 -11.96 -3.31
N SER A 217 40.67 -11.15 -2.27
CA SER A 217 41.51 -11.57 -1.16
C SER A 217 41.06 -11.04 0.19
N ALA A 218 41.28 -11.82 1.23
CA ALA A 218 41.06 -11.42 2.62
C ALA A 218 42.22 -11.87 3.51
N THR A 219 42.48 -11.11 4.58
CA THR A 219 43.55 -11.42 5.53
C THR A 219 43.00 -12.19 6.73
N ILE A 220 43.71 -13.25 7.11
CA ILE A 220 43.47 -14.00 8.33
C ILE A 220 44.65 -13.83 9.30
N THR A 221 44.35 -13.67 10.59
CA THR A 221 45.36 -13.61 11.65
C THR A 221 45.36 -14.93 12.41
N VAL A 222 46.52 -15.55 12.56
CA VAL A 222 46.70 -16.80 13.30
C VAL A 222 47.37 -16.49 14.64
N LYS A 223 46.82 -17.01 15.73
CA LYS A 223 47.39 -16.96 17.08
C LYS A 223 47.94 -18.33 17.48
N ASN A 224 48.78 -18.39 18.51
CA ASN A 224 49.25 -19.66 19.05
C ASN A 224 48.07 -20.43 19.66
N GLY A 225 47.85 -21.66 19.22
CA GLY A 225 46.77 -22.51 19.70
C GLY A 225 47.23 -23.55 20.73
N ALA A 226 46.32 -23.92 21.62
CA ALA A 226 46.49 -25.02 22.57
C ALA A 226 46.55 -26.38 21.85
N PHE A 227 45.89 -26.51 20.69
CA PHE A 227 45.81 -27.76 19.92
C PHE A 227 46.55 -27.65 18.58
N LYS A 228 47.03 -28.78 18.07
CA LYS A 228 47.69 -28.87 16.75
C LYS A 228 46.71 -29.07 15.59
N THR A 229 45.49 -29.48 15.92
CA THR A 229 44.37 -29.66 14.98
C THR A 229 43.07 -29.55 15.77
N ASP A 230 42.02 -29.01 15.16
CA ASP A 230 40.67 -28.99 15.74
C ASP A 230 39.91 -30.31 15.56
N VAL A 231 40.27 -31.12 14.56
CA VAL A 231 39.81 -32.50 14.37
C VAL A 231 40.97 -33.41 14.04
N LEU A 232 41.03 -34.58 14.68
CA LEU A 232 42.01 -35.63 14.45
C LEU A 232 41.29 -36.96 14.18
N TYR A 233 41.66 -37.65 13.11
CA TYR A 233 41.18 -39.00 12.81
C TYR A 233 42.23 -40.05 13.18
N THR A 234 41.82 -41.18 13.74
CA THR A 234 42.76 -42.22 14.22
C THR A 234 42.10 -43.58 14.36
N SER A 235 42.86 -44.67 14.19
CA SER A 235 42.44 -46.03 14.56
C SER A 235 43.03 -46.51 15.89
N LYS A 236 43.95 -45.73 16.47
CA LYS A 236 44.56 -46.05 17.77
C LYS A 236 43.51 -45.96 18.88
N THR A 237 43.72 -46.69 19.96
CA THR A 237 42.93 -46.58 21.20
C THR A 237 43.50 -45.57 22.19
N GLU A 238 44.75 -45.14 21.95
CA GLU A 238 45.50 -44.23 22.81
C GLU A 238 46.43 -43.38 21.94
N ILE A 239 46.53 -42.08 22.26
CA ILE A 239 47.32 -41.10 21.50
C ILE A 239 48.09 -40.24 22.49
N SER A 240 49.37 -39.94 22.22
CA SER A 240 50.11 -39.02 23.09
C SER A 240 49.47 -37.64 23.10
N LEU A 241 49.30 -37.03 24.28
CA LEU A 241 48.80 -35.65 24.37
C LEU A 241 49.70 -34.68 23.60
N SER A 242 51.01 -34.96 23.55
CA SER A 242 51.97 -34.16 22.79
C SER A 242 51.81 -34.27 21.27
N GLU A 243 51.14 -35.31 20.75
CA GLU A 243 50.82 -35.43 19.32
C GLU A 243 49.70 -34.46 18.89
N ILE A 244 48.90 -33.97 19.84
CA ILE A 244 47.63 -33.29 19.56
C ILE A 244 47.49 -31.92 20.23
N ALA A 245 48.23 -31.68 21.32
CA ALA A 245 48.21 -30.44 22.08
C ALA A 245 49.63 -29.90 22.31
N ASN A 246 49.72 -28.57 22.40
CA ASN A 246 50.93 -27.82 22.78
C ASN A 246 50.94 -27.49 24.29
N VAL A 247 49.89 -27.89 25.01
CA VAL A 247 49.68 -27.68 26.44
C VAL A 247 49.65 -29.02 27.18
N SER A 248 50.00 -28.99 28.47
CA SER A 248 50.05 -30.19 29.31
C SER A 248 48.75 -30.49 30.05
N ASN A 249 47.82 -29.53 30.12
CA ASN A 249 46.55 -29.64 30.84
C ASN A 249 45.36 -29.44 29.90
N VAL A 250 44.65 -30.51 29.60
CA VAL A 250 43.42 -30.50 28.79
C VAL A 250 42.31 -31.23 29.51
N ASN A 251 41.08 -30.74 29.40
CA ASN A 251 39.91 -31.48 29.82
C ASN A 251 39.54 -32.49 28.72
N VAL A 252 39.16 -33.71 29.09
CA VAL A 252 38.83 -34.78 28.15
C VAL A 252 37.41 -35.29 28.42
N SER A 253 36.57 -35.30 27.39
CA SER A 253 35.23 -35.90 27.39
C SER A 253 35.20 -37.08 26.41
N GLY A 254 34.53 -38.18 26.76
CA GLY A 254 34.53 -39.43 25.96
C GLY A 254 35.81 -40.28 26.11
N GLY A 255 36.75 -39.84 26.96
CA GLY A 255 38.01 -40.51 27.21
C GLY A 255 38.61 -40.11 28.56
N ARG A 256 39.89 -40.40 28.77
CA ARG A 256 40.64 -39.94 29.95
C ARG A 256 42.11 -39.70 29.63
N LEU A 257 42.77 -38.85 30.43
CA LEU A 257 44.22 -38.72 30.41
C LEU A 257 44.86 -39.77 31.33
N GLU A 258 45.79 -40.55 30.80
CA GLU A 258 46.54 -41.56 31.53
C GLU A 258 47.99 -41.56 31.04
N ASN A 259 48.95 -41.39 31.96
CA ASN A 259 50.40 -41.41 31.66
C ASN A 259 50.86 -40.48 30.50
N GLY A 260 50.23 -39.32 30.33
CA GLY A 260 50.56 -38.37 29.25
C GLY A 260 49.92 -38.69 27.89
N ASN A 261 49.04 -39.69 27.85
CA ASN A 261 48.27 -40.07 26.67
C ASN A 261 46.78 -39.85 26.90
N VAL A 262 46.06 -39.59 25.81
CA VAL A 262 44.60 -39.59 25.75
C VAL A 262 44.13 -41.00 25.39
N VAL A 263 43.50 -41.67 26.36
CA VAL A 263 42.85 -42.98 26.17
C VAL A 263 41.43 -42.75 25.68
N LEU A 264 41.10 -43.31 24.52
CA LEU A 264 39.81 -43.15 23.85
C LEU A 264 38.83 -44.22 24.36
N LEU A 265 37.80 -43.79 25.09
CA LEU A 265 36.75 -44.68 25.63
C LEU A 265 35.46 -44.62 24.80
N SER A 266 35.42 -43.76 23.78
CA SER A 266 34.33 -43.55 22.85
C SER A 266 34.91 -43.27 21.47
N ASP A 267 34.09 -43.43 20.43
CA ASP A 267 34.53 -43.14 19.06
C ASP A 267 34.69 -41.65 18.80
N GLU A 268 34.09 -40.82 19.65
CA GLU A 268 34.27 -39.38 19.67
C GLU A 268 34.80 -38.94 21.04
N VAL A 269 35.94 -38.26 21.03
CA VAL A 269 36.57 -37.70 22.23
C VAL A 269 36.82 -36.22 22.02
N ILE A 270 36.39 -35.39 22.98
CA ILE A 270 36.54 -33.94 22.91
C ILE A 270 37.57 -33.51 23.94
N LEU A 271 38.54 -32.71 23.48
CA LEU A 271 39.53 -32.02 24.28
C LEU A 271 39.16 -30.55 24.40
N THR A 272 39.35 -29.97 25.57
CA THR A 272 39.07 -28.55 25.80
C THR A 272 40.17 -27.90 26.63
N HIS A 273 40.61 -26.71 26.21
CA HIS A 273 41.55 -25.87 26.94
C HIS A 273 41.14 -24.39 26.79
N GLY A 274 40.70 -23.77 27.88
CA GLY A 274 40.12 -22.43 27.81
C GLY A 274 38.88 -22.42 26.89
N SER A 275 38.90 -21.59 25.85
CA SER A 275 37.86 -21.52 24.82
C SER A 275 38.15 -22.39 23.60
N GLU A 276 39.33 -23.02 23.50
CA GLU A 276 39.70 -23.86 22.38
C GLU A 276 39.22 -25.30 22.60
N THR A 277 38.80 -25.95 21.51
CA THR A 277 38.42 -27.36 21.50
C THR A 277 39.13 -28.11 20.37
N ALA A 278 39.39 -29.39 20.59
CA ALA A 278 39.82 -30.33 19.56
C ALA A 278 39.05 -31.64 19.70
N LYS A 279 38.64 -32.22 18.57
CA LYS A 279 37.88 -33.46 18.49
C LYS A 279 38.77 -34.58 17.97
N ILE A 280 38.76 -35.72 18.62
CA ILE A 280 39.37 -36.96 18.14
C ILE A 280 38.25 -37.90 17.71
N GLN A 281 38.30 -38.33 16.46
CA GLN A 281 37.37 -39.29 15.88
C GLN A 281 38.11 -40.62 15.66
N LYS A 282 37.71 -41.64 16.41
CA LYS A 282 38.20 -43.01 16.23
C LYS A 282 37.50 -43.67 15.04
N LEU A 283 38.27 -44.28 14.15
CA LEU A 283 37.82 -44.93 12.93
C LEU A 283 38.52 -46.29 12.75
N SER A 284 38.13 -47.04 11.72
CA SER A 284 38.88 -48.22 11.28
C SER A 284 40.23 -47.83 10.66
N ALA A 285 41.24 -48.70 10.82
CA ALA A 285 42.54 -48.47 10.19
C ALA A 285 42.41 -48.38 8.67
N GLY A 286 43.10 -47.40 8.08
CA GLY A 286 43.05 -47.14 6.64
C GLY A 286 41.74 -46.50 6.16
N ALA A 287 40.90 -45.97 7.07
CA ALA A 287 39.67 -45.27 6.72
C ALA A 287 39.89 -44.20 5.64
N VAL A 288 39.11 -44.27 4.57
CA VAL A 288 39.12 -43.30 3.46
C VAL A 288 37.96 -42.32 3.58
N GLY A 289 38.13 -41.13 3.00
CA GLY A 289 37.10 -40.10 2.97
C GLY A 289 37.50 -38.91 2.11
N PHE A 290 36.75 -37.81 2.22
CA PHE A 290 37.06 -36.57 1.54
C PHE A 290 37.81 -35.61 2.48
N LEU A 291 38.79 -34.88 1.95
CA LEU A 291 39.52 -33.86 2.69
C LEU A 291 38.55 -32.82 3.28
N ASN A 292 38.67 -32.52 4.58
CA ASN A 292 37.82 -31.57 5.29
C ASN A 292 36.31 -31.86 5.17
N GLN A 293 35.93 -33.14 5.05
CA GLN A 293 34.53 -33.54 4.94
C GLN A 293 33.64 -33.03 6.09
N ASP A 294 34.21 -32.77 7.27
CA ASP A 294 33.52 -32.23 8.42
C ASP A 294 33.03 -30.78 8.22
N LEU A 295 33.68 -30.01 7.35
CA LEU A 295 33.30 -28.62 7.02
C LEU A 295 32.48 -28.49 5.73
N ILE A 296 32.51 -29.51 4.87
CA ILE A 296 31.87 -29.49 3.54
C ILE A 296 30.55 -30.28 3.54
N ARG A 297 30.44 -31.32 4.37
CA ARG A 297 29.23 -32.16 4.45
C ARG A 297 28.00 -31.33 4.80
N GLY A 298 26.92 -31.55 4.04
CA GLY A 298 25.65 -30.84 4.25
C GLY A 298 25.61 -29.42 3.69
N LYS A 299 26.68 -28.93 3.05
CA LYS A 299 26.62 -27.65 2.33
C LYS A 299 25.58 -27.71 1.21
N LYS A 300 24.86 -26.61 1.04
CA LYS A 300 23.98 -26.41 -0.11
C LYS A 300 24.84 -25.98 -1.29
N LEU A 301 24.62 -26.61 -2.44
CA LEU A 301 25.22 -26.21 -3.70
C LEU A 301 24.17 -25.46 -4.52
N PHE A 302 24.60 -24.48 -5.31
CA PHE A 302 23.69 -23.69 -6.12
C PHE A 302 23.97 -23.89 -7.60
N VAL A 303 22.92 -24.06 -8.39
CA VAL A 303 23.05 -24.06 -9.86
C VAL A 303 23.64 -22.73 -10.32
N GLN A 304 24.51 -22.77 -11.33
CA GLN A 304 25.20 -21.59 -11.87
C GLN A 304 26.01 -20.80 -10.82
N LYS A 305 26.45 -21.48 -9.76
CA LYS A 305 27.42 -20.96 -8.79
C LYS A 305 28.59 -21.96 -8.64
N PRO A 306 29.73 -21.52 -8.10
CA PRO A 306 30.86 -22.42 -7.88
C PRO A 306 30.47 -23.61 -7.00
N GLY A 307 30.86 -24.81 -7.42
CA GLY A 307 30.71 -26.01 -6.61
C GLY A 307 31.88 -26.24 -5.65
N VAL A 308 32.11 -27.50 -5.30
CA VAL A 308 33.14 -27.92 -4.33
C VAL A 308 34.14 -28.89 -4.96
N VAL A 309 35.33 -28.96 -4.39
CA VAL A 309 36.38 -29.93 -4.76
C VAL A 309 36.34 -31.11 -3.79
N LEU A 310 36.00 -32.29 -4.28
CA LEU A 310 35.95 -33.53 -3.51
C LEU A 310 37.27 -34.31 -3.63
N LYS A 311 38.23 -34.01 -2.75
CA LYS A 311 39.55 -34.64 -2.77
C LYS A 311 39.60 -35.94 -1.94
N PRO A 312 39.77 -37.13 -2.56
CA PRO A 312 39.88 -38.39 -1.83
C PRO A 312 41.18 -38.47 -1.02
N VAL A 313 41.07 -38.85 0.26
CA VAL A 313 42.21 -38.96 1.19
C VAL A 313 42.09 -40.15 2.14
N TYR A 314 43.21 -40.60 2.66
CA TYR A 314 43.25 -41.38 3.90
C TYR A 314 42.99 -40.44 5.09
N LEU A 315 41.92 -40.68 5.85
CA LEU A 315 41.45 -39.73 6.88
C LEU A 315 42.48 -39.50 8.00
N GLU A 316 43.21 -40.54 8.40
CA GLU A 316 44.21 -40.43 9.46
C GLU A 316 45.41 -39.55 9.10
N THR A 317 45.83 -39.58 7.84
CA THR A 317 47.06 -38.90 7.40
C THR A 317 46.78 -37.64 6.58
N GLY A 318 45.57 -37.51 6.03
CA GLY A 318 45.22 -36.49 5.03
C GLY A 318 45.92 -36.70 3.68
N ALA A 319 46.62 -37.82 3.48
CA ALA A 319 47.32 -38.11 2.24
C ALA A 319 46.32 -38.40 1.11
N GLU A 320 46.55 -37.77 -0.04
CA GLU A 320 45.74 -37.95 -1.25
C GLU A 320 45.80 -39.38 -1.78
N ILE A 321 44.66 -39.87 -2.26
CA ILE A 321 44.54 -41.17 -2.92
C ILE A 321 44.56 -40.93 -4.44
N GLU A 322 45.74 -41.04 -5.04
CA GLU A 322 45.90 -40.91 -6.50
C GLU A 322 45.17 -42.03 -7.24
N GLY A 323 44.37 -41.68 -8.25
CA GLY A 323 43.61 -42.62 -9.08
C GLY A 323 42.24 -43.02 -8.52
N ALA A 324 41.85 -42.54 -7.33
CA ALA A 324 40.47 -42.66 -6.86
C ALA A 324 39.53 -41.88 -7.79
N VAL A 325 38.43 -42.51 -8.19
CA VAL A 325 37.41 -41.92 -9.08
C VAL A 325 36.19 -41.60 -8.26
N VAL A 326 35.84 -40.30 -8.19
CA VAL A 326 34.62 -39.83 -7.54
C VAL A 326 33.47 -39.92 -8.51
N VAL A 327 32.44 -40.68 -8.15
CA VAL A 327 31.26 -40.96 -8.96
C VAL A 327 30.06 -40.22 -8.39
N SER A 328 29.26 -39.61 -9.27
CA SER A 328 27.97 -39.02 -8.91
C SER A 328 26.85 -40.06 -8.98
N SER A 329 25.94 -40.05 -8.01
CA SER A 329 24.72 -40.86 -8.07
C SER A 329 23.73 -40.35 -9.12
N ASP A 330 23.80 -39.06 -9.49
CA ASP A 330 22.96 -38.43 -10.50
C ASP A 330 23.71 -37.26 -11.19
N GLU A 331 24.28 -37.54 -12.35
CA GLU A 331 25.01 -36.56 -13.17
C GLU A 331 24.12 -35.47 -13.80
N SER A 332 22.79 -35.65 -13.78
CA SER A 332 21.87 -34.60 -14.20
C SER A 332 21.76 -33.50 -13.14
N VAL A 333 21.86 -33.86 -11.86
CA VAL A 333 21.85 -32.94 -10.71
C VAL A 333 23.21 -32.28 -10.53
N ALA A 334 24.28 -33.06 -10.48
CA ALA A 334 25.65 -32.53 -10.44
C ALA A 334 26.67 -33.55 -10.96
N ILE A 335 27.67 -33.06 -11.69
CA ILE A 335 28.79 -33.88 -12.17
C ILE A 335 30.04 -33.66 -11.33
N SER A 336 30.95 -34.64 -11.35
CA SER A 336 32.32 -34.51 -10.84
C SER A 336 33.30 -34.67 -12.00
N ASP A 337 34.02 -33.59 -12.36
CA ASP A 337 35.10 -33.64 -13.34
C ASP A 337 36.44 -33.33 -12.66
N GLY A 338 37.37 -34.30 -12.66
CA GLY A 338 38.66 -34.14 -11.98
C GLY A 338 38.54 -33.74 -10.51
N ASN A 339 37.58 -34.34 -9.79
CA ASN A 339 37.20 -34.03 -8.41
C ASN A 339 36.48 -32.68 -8.19
N VAL A 340 36.17 -31.92 -9.25
CA VAL A 340 35.42 -30.66 -9.16
C VAL A 340 33.94 -30.95 -9.40
N VAL A 341 33.14 -30.72 -8.37
CA VAL A 341 31.69 -30.82 -8.44
C VAL A 341 31.12 -29.59 -9.14
N THR A 342 30.32 -29.80 -10.18
CA THR A 342 29.60 -28.73 -10.88
C THR A 342 28.09 -28.97 -10.78
N PRO A 343 27.34 -28.13 -10.04
CA PRO A 343 25.89 -28.24 -9.92
C PRO A 343 25.19 -27.90 -11.25
N ARG A 344 24.14 -28.65 -11.60
CA ARG A 344 23.43 -28.52 -12.89
C ARG A 344 21.92 -28.34 -12.72
N LEU A 345 21.26 -29.26 -12.01
CA LEU A 345 19.82 -29.23 -11.77
C LEU A 345 19.53 -29.31 -10.27
N VAL A 346 18.38 -28.76 -9.86
CA VAL A 346 17.89 -28.86 -8.49
C VAL A 346 17.64 -30.32 -8.14
N GLY A 347 18.10 -30.77 -6.98
CA GLY A 347 17.95 -32.15 -6.53
C GLY A 347 18.91 -32.51 -5.40
N GLU A 348 18.81 -33.75 -4.93
CA GLU A 348 19.78 -34.33 -3.99
C GLU A 348 20.72 -35.25 -4.77
N VAL A 349 22.00 -35.20 -4.45
CA VAL A 349 23.04 -35.98 -5.13
C VAL A 349 24.06 -36.48 -4.12
N ARG A 350 24.44 -37.74 -4.28
CA ARG A 350 25.50 -38.38 -3.50
C ARG A 350 26.73 -38.54 -4.37
N PHE A 351 27.89 -38.21 -3.80
CA PHE A 351 29.17 -38.53 -4.39
C PHE A 351 29.86 -39.62 -3.58
N SER A 352 30.44 -40.59 -4.28
CA SER A 352 31.15 -41.69 -3.65
C SER A 352 32.43 -42.05 -4.38
N PHE A 353 33.36 -42.67 -3.66
CA PHE A 353 34.47 -43.39 -4.26
C PHE A 353 34.75 -44.67 -3.47
N GLU A 354 35.29 -45.67 -4.16
CA GLU A 354 35.74 -46.91 -3.54
C GLU A 354 37.26 -47.02 -3.62
N TRP A 355 37.86 -47.40 -2.50
CA TRP A 355 39.30 -47.63 -2.44
C TRP A 355 39.63 -48.69 -1.39
N GLY A 356 40.43 -49.69 -1.77
CA GLY A 356 40.89 -50.72 -0.83
C GLY A 356 39.76 -51.51 -0.16
N GLY A 357 38.61 -51.68 -0.83
CA GLY A 357 37.43 -52.36 -0.27
C GLY A 357 36.62 -51.51 0.72
N GLN A 358 36.92 -50.22 0.84
CA GLN A 358 36.14 -49.25 1.61
C GLN A 358 35.45 -48.27 0.67
N THR A 359 34.27 -47.79 1.09
CA THR A 359 33.48 -46.80 0.37
C THR A 359 33.36 -45.54 1.22
N ALA A 360 33.64 -44.38 0.62
CA ALA A 360 33.36 -43.09 1.22
C ALA A 360 32.24 -42.39 0.44
N GLU A 361 31.32 -41.76 1.15
CA GLU A 361 30.16 -41.07 0.58
C GLU A 361 29.97 -39.69 1.21
N ILE A 362 29.50 -38.73 0.41
CA ILE A 362 29.08 -37.40 0.84
C ILE A 362 27.88 -36.94 0.02
N GLU A 363 26.91 -36.30 0.67
CA GLU A 363 25.64 -35.88 0.06
C GLU A 363 25.55 -34.36 0.01
N PHE A 364 24.99 -33.85 -1.08
CA PHE A 364 24.71 -32.42 -1.29
C PHE A 364 23.27 -32.23 -1.77
N LYS A 365 22.67 -31.13 -1.34
CA LYS A 365 21.44 -30.59 -1.94
C LYS A 365 21.81 -29.49 -2.91
N VAL A 366 21.45 -29.67 -4.18
CA VAL A 366 21.55 -28.63 -5.21
C VAL A 366 20.22 -27.86 -5.25
N ALA A 367 20.32 -26.54 -5.16
CA ALA A 367 19.18 -25.64 -5.18
C ALA A 367 19.37 -24.48 -6.17
N ARG A 368 18.31 -23.74 -6.45
CA ARG A 368 18.40 -22.45 -7.10
C ARG A 368 18.68 -21.36 -6.04
N PRO A 369 19.67 -20.47 -6.27
CA PRO A 369 19.93 -19.38 -5.34
C PRO A 369 18.87 -18.30 -5.50
N VAL A 370 18.31 -17.84 -4.37
CA VAL A 370 17.47 -16.64 -4.33
C VAL A 370 18.33 -15.50 -3.78
N VAL A 371 18.54 -14.47 -4.59
CA VAL A 371 19.34 -13.28 -4.25
C VAL A 371 18.47 -12.05 -3.97
N TYR A 372 17.30 -11.97 -4.61
CA TYR A 372 16.28 -10.96 -4.40
C TYR A 372 14.94 -11.52 -4.89
N PHE A 373 13.82 -10.92 -4.47
CA PHE A 373 12.52 -11.16 -5.07
C PHE A 373 11.54 -10.02 -4.75
N TYR A 374 10.48 -9.92 -5.55
CA TYR A 374 9.32 -9.07 -5.28
C TYR A 374 8.06 -9.92 -5.27
N LEU A 375 7.14 -9.58 -4.38
CA LEU A 375 5.78 -10.13 -4.39
C LEU A 375 4.94 -9.45 -5.47
N ASN A 376 3.93 -10.16 -5.97
CA ASN A 376 2.91 -9.59 -6.85
C ASN A 376 2.06 -8.51 -6.15
N ALA A 377 2.00 -8.53 -4.81
CA ALA A 377 1.32 -7.55 -3.97
C ALA A 377 2.31 -6.63 -3.24
N THR A 378 1.94 -5.36 -3.05
CA THR A 378 2.74 -4.36 -2.32
C THR A 378 1.85 -3.48 -1.44
N GLU A 379 2.36 -2.98 -0.31
CA GLU A 379 1.59 -2.10 0.59
C GLU A 379 1.21 -0.79 -0.12
N GLU A 380 2.12 -0.27 -0.95
CA GLU A 380 1.89 0.91 -1.78
C GLU A 380 0.70 0.74 -2.74
N ALA A 381 0.48 -0.47 -3.26
CA ALA A 381 -0.66 -0.78 -4.12
C ALA A 381 -1.99 -0.81 -3.34
N ASP A 382 -1.96 -1.07 -2.03
CA ASP A 382 -3.14 -1.04 -1.17
C ASP A 382 -3.48 0.36 -0.65
N LYS A 383 -2.56 1.31 -0.75
CA LYS A 383 -2.77 2.72 -0.38
C LYS A 383 -3.63 3.43 -1.42
N LYS A 384 -4.92 3.07 -1.49
CA LYS A 384 -5.90 3.52 -2.47
C LYS A 384 -6.94 4.49 -1.89
N GLY A 385 -7.46 5.36 -2.76
CA GLY A 385 -8.52 6.31 -2.43
C GLY A 385 -8.10 7.34 -1.37
N VAL A 386 -9.09 8.04 -0.80
CA VAL A 386 -8.84 9.10 0.17
C VAL A 386 -8.31 8.52 1.49
N ALA A 387 -8.75 7.32 1.88
CA ALA A 387 -8.27 6.66 3.10
C ALA A 387 -6.81 6.17 2.98
N ALA A 388 -6.29 6.04 1.76
CA ALA A 388 -5.00 5.41 1.47
C ALA A 388 -4.89 4.02 2.12
N GLU A 389 -5.95 3.22 2.03
CA GLU A 389 -6.06 1.90 2.65
C GLU A 389 -6.99 0.99 1.83
N THR A 390 -6.72 -0.32 1.87
CA THR A 390 -7.58 -1.38 1.34
C THR A 390 -7.90 -2.38 2.45
N VAL A 391 -9.19 -2.59 2.71
CA VAL A 391 -9.71 -3.61 3.64
C VAL A 391 -10.21 -4.78 2.83
N TYR A 392 -9.61 -5.96 3.00
CA TYR A 392 -10.01 -7.19 2.32
C TYR A 392 -11.10 -7.94 3.11
N GLY A 393 -12.01 -8.59 2.40
CA GLY A 393 -12.98 -9.53 2.96
C GLY A 393 -12.44 -10.96 3.01
N ASN A 394 -12.94 -11.76 3.96
CA ASN A 394 -12.63 -13.19 4.09
C ASN A 394 -13.60 -14.12 3.33
N LYS A 395 -14.57 -13.58 2.58
CA LYS A 395 -15.57 -14.33 1.80
C LYS A 395 -15.61 -13.85 0.36
N SER A 396 -15.97 -14.74 -0.56
CA SER A 396 -16.05 -14.45 -1.99
C SER A 396 -17.19 -15.18 -2.69
N PHE A 397 -17.29 -14.94 -3.99
CA PHE A 397 -18.11 -15.73 -4.91
C PHE A 397 -17.20 -16.33 -6.00
N PRO A 398 -17.30 -17.64 -6.31
CA PRO A 398 -16.46 -18.33 -7.28
C PRO A 398 -16.86 -18.04 -8.74
N SER A 399 -17.44 -16.85 -9.00
CA SER A 399 -18.04 -16.36 -10.25
C SER A 399 -19.42 -16.92 -10.65
N GLU A 400 -20.14 -16.07 -11.41
CA GLU A 400 -21.48 -16.12 -12.03
C GLU A 400 -22.70 -16.58 -11.20
N ASN A 401 -22.55 -17.58 -10.34
CA ASN A 401 -23.67 -18.21 -9.63
C ASN A 401 -23.92 -17.66 -8.22
N LEU A 402 -23.08 -16.71 -7.75
CA LEU A 402 -23.19 -16.06 -6.44
C LEU A 402 -23.28 -17.04 -5.24
N ALA A 403 -22.74 -18.25 -5.41
CA ALA A 403 -22.57 -19.21 -4.33
C ALA A 403 -21.43 -18.73 -3.42
N GLU A 404 -21.62 -18.69 -2.10
CA GLU A 404 -20.56 -18.30 -1.19
C GLU A 404 -19.41 -19.31 -1.20
N VAL A 405 -18.18 -18.80 -1.22
CA VAL A 405 -16.97 -19.57 -0.92
C VAL A 405 -16.13 -18.81 0.11
N GLU A 406 -15.38 -19.55 0.91
CA GLU A 406 -14.31 -18.96 1.71
C GLU A 406 -13.29 -18.35 0.74
N GLU A 407 -12.89 -17.10 1.01
CA GLU A 407 -11.87 -16.45 0.20
C GLU A 407 -10.49 -16.98 0.60
N SER A 408 -9.61 -17.11 -0.38
CA SER A 408 -8.19 -17.26 -0.15
C SER A 408 -7.44 -16.18 -0.93
N ARG A 409 -6.24 -15.86 -0.49
CA ARG A 409 -5.40 -14.89 -1.18
C ARG A 409 -4.09 -15.53 -1.60
N THR A 410 -3.79 -15.49 -2.88
CA THR A 410 -2.54 -16.04 -3.41
C THR A 410 -1.47 -14.95 -3.49
N PHE A 411 -0.34 -15.20 -2.81
CA PHE A 411 0.89 -14.44 -2.96
C PHE A 411 1.82 -15.15 -3.92
N GLU A 412 2.21 -14.44 -4.97
CA GLU A 412 3.10 -14.97 -6.00
C GLU A 412 4.40 -14.19 -6.04
N ILE A 413 5.44 -14.83 -6.56
CA ILE A 413 6.70 -14.18 -6.85
C ILE A 413 6.58 -13.52 -8.21
N ALA A 414 6.59 -12.19 -8.22
CA ALA A 414 6.53 -11.44 -9.46
C ALA A 414 7.86 -11.47 -10.22
N VAL A 415 8.96 -11.27 -9.49
CA VAL A 415 10.31 -11.18 -10.06
C VAL A 415 11.28 -11.82 -9.06
N PRO A 416 12.34 -12.51 -9.53
CA PRO A 416 12.61 -12.87 -10.93
C PRO A 416 11.68 -13.95 -11.49
N GLU A 417 11.47 -13.92 -12.81
CA GLU A 417 10.72 -14.95 -13.52
C GLU A 417 11.27 -16.36 -13.22
N GLY A 418 10.37 -17.31 -13.03
CA GLY A 418 10.69 -18.72 -12.83
C GLY A 418 10.94 -19.15 -11.38
N LEU A 419 10.99 -18.23 -10.42
CA LEU A 419 10.81 -18.58 -9.01
C LEU A 419 9.33 -18.88 -8.72
N SER A 420 9.06 -19.92 -7.94
CA SER A 420 7.71 -20.24 -7.45
C SER A 420 7.59 -19.99 -5.95
N ALA A 421 6.36 -19.92 -5.46
CA ALA A 421 6.08 -19.80 -4.03
C ALA A 421 6.66 -20.97 -3.20
N ASP A 422 6.91 -22.14 -3.81
CA ASP A 422 7.52 -23.30 -3.15
C ASP A 422 8.96 -23.04 -2.69
N GLU A 423 9.66 -22.09 -3.32
CA GLU A 423 11.05 -21.74 -2.95
C GLU A 423 11.10 -20.89 -1.66
N PHE A 424 9.94 -20.59 -1.07
CA PHE A 424 9.79 -19.72 0.09
C PHE A 424 9.07 -20.42 1.24
N SER A 425 9.47 -20.05 2.45
CA SER A 425 8.74 -20.32 3.69
C SER A 425 7.83 -19.14 3.97
N TRP A 426 6.55 -19.42 4.20
CA TRP A 426 5.50 -18.43 4.38
C TRP A 426 4.98 -18.46 5.81
N SER A 427 4.72 -17.29 6.39
CA SER A 427 4.17 -17.18 7.75
C SER A 427 3.33 -15.91 7.90
N THR A 428 2.43 -15.93 8.88
CA THR A 428 1.67 -14.77 9.35
C THR A 428 2.03 -14.41 10.79
N ASP A 429 1.70 -13.20 11.21
CA ASP A 429 1.80 -12.73 12.60
C ASP A 429 0.74 -13.34 13.52
N ASP A 430 -0.46 -13.66 13.01
CA ASP A 430 -1.53 -14.37 13.75
C ASP A 430 -2.17 -15.49 12.92
N GLN A 431 -1.73 -16.72 13.18
CA GLN A 431 -2.25 -17.93 12.51
C GLN A 431 -3.70 -18.26 12.86
N THR A 432 -4.27 -17.66 13.90
CA THR A 432 -5.69 -17.87 14.25
C THR A 432 -6.63 -17.04 13.36
N VAL A 433 -6.10 -16.02 12.68
CA VAL A 433 -6.83 -15.13 11.78
C VAL A 433 -6.55 -15.48 10.32
N ALA A 434 -5.29 -15.76 9.97
CA ALA A 434 -4.91 -16.16 8.62
C ALA A 434 -3.69 -17.09 8.63
N TRP A 435 -3.69 -18.15 7.83
CA TRP A 435 -2.59 -19.12 7.77
C TRP A 435 -2.32 -19.55 6.33
N PHE A 436 -1.09 -19.92 6.03
CA PHE A 436 -0.75 -20.44 4.70
C PHE A 436 -1.15 -21.90 4.58
N ASP A 437 -1.68 -22.26 3.41
CA ASP A 437 -2.01 -23.63 3.03
C ASP A 437 -0.73 -24.47 2.97
N GLU A 438 -0.75 -25.65 3.60
CA GLU A 438 0.41 -26.55 3.64
C GLU A 438 0.62 -27.27 2.30
N GLU A 439 -0.44 -27.46 1.51
CA GLU A 439 -0.41 -28.16 0.22
C GLU A 439 -0.26 -27.20 -0.95
N GLN A 440 -0.61 -25.92 -0.79
CA GLN A 440 -0.54 -24.88 -1.84
C GLN A 440 0.31 -23.68 -1.41
N PRO A 441 1.63 -23.68 -1.71
CA PRO A 441 2.51 -22.61 -1.29
C PRO A 441 2.12 -21.23 -1.84
N GLY A 442 2.18 -20.23 -0.96
CA GLY A 442 1.75 -18.87 -1.27
C GLY A 442 0.25 -18.62 -1.14
N VAL A 443 -0.59 -19.66 -0.96
CA VAL A 443 -2.03 -19.50 -0.75
C VAL A 443 -2.31 -19.25 0.74
N LEU A 444 -2.84 -18.07 1.04
CA LEU A 444 -3.24 -17.66 2.37
C LEU A 444 -4.74 -17.90 2.57
N GLN A 445 -5.07 -18.68 3.60
CA GLN A 445 -6.43 -18.96 4.05
C GLN A 445 -6.82 -18.02 5.19
N PHE A 446 -8.13 -17.82 5.38
CA PHE A 446 -8.67 -16.94 6.40
C PHE A 446 -9.58 -17.67 7.39
N ALA A 447 -9.62 -17.18 8.62
CA ALA A 447 -10.61 -17.60 9.59
C ALA A 447 -12.01 -17.23 9.11
N LYS A 448 -12.96 -18.15 9.29
CA LYS A 448 -14.36 -17.96 8.88
C LYS A 448 -15.01 -16.72 9.48
N ASN A 449 -14.65 -16.39 10.72
CA ASN A 449 -15.15 -15.22 11.42
C ASN A 449 -13.97 -14.35 11.86
N VAL A 450 -13.91 -13.13 11.32
CA VAL A 450 -12.93 -12.11 11.70
C VAL A 450 -13.66 -10.99 12.43
N ASP A 451 -13.31 -10.73 13.68
CA ASP A 451 -13.94 -9.68 14.48
C ASP A 451 -13.32 -8.31 14.19
N GLY A 452 -14.15 -7.36 13.78
CA GLY A 452 -13.73 -6.04 13.33
C GLY A 452 -12.74 -6.10 12.14
N ILE A 453 -11.86 -5.09 12.07
CA ILE A 453 -10.75 -5.05 11.12
C ILE A 453 -9.47 -5.53 11.83
N LYS A 454 -8.80 -6.52 11.26
CA LYS A 454 -7.48 -7.02 11.68
C LYS A 454 -6.41 -6.59 10.71
N THR A 455 -5.20 -6.35 11.19
CA THR A 455 -4.01 -6.22 10.31
C THR A 455 -3.33 -7.58 10.28
N VAL A 456 -3.08 -8.11 9.09
CA VAL A 456 -2.38 -9.37 8.88
C VAL A 456 -1.06 -9.06 8.21
N THR A 457 0.04 -9.46 8.84
CA THR A 457 1.39 -9.32 8.30
C THR A 457 1.87 -10.66 7.77
N VAL A 458 1.98 -10.80 6.45
CA VAL A 458 2.62 -11.96 5.83
C VAL A 458 4.12 -11.74 5.73
N LYS A 459 4.88 -12.82 5.88
CA LYS A 459 6.33 -12.85 5.67
C LYS A 459 6.68 -14.02 4.76
N ALA A 460 7.38 -13.71 3.67
CA ALA A 460 7.97 -14.67 2.75
C ALA A 460 9.49 -14.69 2.96
N THR A 461 10.07 -15.84 3.23
CA THR A 461 11.52 -16.01 3.44
C THR A 461 12.06 -17.05 2.47
N ALA A 462 13.07 -16.70 1.69
CA ALA A 462 13.69 -17.64 0.76
C ALA A 462 14.23 -18.86 1.51
N LYS A 463 13.89 -20.08 1.06
CA LYS A 463 14.46 -21.33 1.62
C LYS A 463 15.93 -21.51 1.24
N ASN A 464 16.35 -20.84 0.18
CA ASN A 464 17.64 -21.01 -0.48
C ASN A 464 18.30 -19.65 -0.76
N PRO A 465 18.57 -18.82 0.27
CA PRO A 465 19.34 -17.59 0.07
C PRO A 465 20.75 -17.94 -0.40
N LEU A 466 21.35 -17.10 -1.26
CA LEU A 466 22.72 -17.34 -1.73
C LEU A 466 23.73 -17.35 -0.57
N TYR A 467 23.51 -16.48 0.43
CA TYR A 467 24.34 -16.36 1.61
C TYR A 467 23.50 -16.59 2.86
N GLU A 468 23.84 -17.58 3.68
CA GLU A 468 23.11 -17.88 4.92
C GLU A 468 23.17 -16.70 5.92
N SER A 469 24.20 -15.86 5.83
CA SER A 469 24.36 -14.65 6.64
C SER A 469 23.45 -13.48 6.21
N LYS A 470 22.83 -13.57 5.02
CA LYS A 470 21.95 -12.54 4.46
C LYS A 470 20.63 -13.19 4.01
N PRO A 471 19.67 -13.39 4.92
CA PRO A 471 18.36 -13.92 4.56
C PRO A 471 17.69 -12.99 3.54
N VAL A 472 17.02 -13.59 2.55
CA VAL A 472 16.24 -12.85 1.55
C VAL A 472 14.77 -13.00 1.93
N GLU A 473 14.18 -11.92 2.44
CA GLU A 473 12.82 -11.93 2.96
C GLU A 473 12.02 -10.67 2.55
N ARG A 474 10.69 -10.82 2.54
CA ARG A 474 9.73 -9.74 2.32
C ARG A 474 8.57 -9.87 3.28
N SER A 475 8.10 -8.73 3.76
CA SER A 475 6.89 -8.63 4.55
C SER A 475 5.88 -7.73 3.85
N TYR A 476 4.61 -8.04 4.04
CA TYR A 476 3.51 -7.26 3.50
C TYR A 476 2.36 -7.30 4.52
N ALA A 477 1.90 -6.12 4.95
CA ALA A 477 0.76 -5.98 5.83
C ALA A 477 -0.48 -5.52 5.07
N PHE A 478 -1.64 -6.11 5.38
CA PHE A 478 -2.93 -5.69 4.84
C PHE A 478 -4.05 -5.79 5.89
N LYS A 479 -5.17 -5.11 5.65
CA LYS A 479 -6.34 -5.14 6.52
C LYS A 479 -7.32 -6.23 6.09
N LEU A 480 -7.88 -6.95 7.05
CA LEU A 480 -8.84 -8.03 6.84
C LEU A 480 -10.07 -7.84 7.72
N ALA A 481 -11.27 -8.06 7.17
CA ALA A 481 -12.53 -8.01 7.90
C ALA A 481 -13.46 -9.17 7.49
N ASN A 482 -14.47 -9.43 8.32
CA ASN A 482 -15.56 -10.35 7.96
C ASN A 482 -16.51 -9.65 6.98
N ALA A 483 -16.21 -9.76 5.68
CA ALA A 483 -16.93 -9.12 4.57
C ALA A 483 -16.82 -9.94 3.28
N TYR A 484 -17.75 -9.73 2.34
CA TYR A 484 -17.67 -10.31 1.00
C TYR A 484 -16.86 -9.41 0.07
N ASN A 485 -15.90 -9.99 -0.65
CA ASN A 485 -15.22 -9.32 -1.74
C ASN A 485 -16.13 -9.25 -2.97
N ALA A 486 -16.47 -8.03 -3.40
CA ALA A 486 -17.25 -7.77 -4.60
C ALA A 486 -16.37 -7.11 -5.66
N LYS A 487 -16.31 -7.69 -6.84
CA LYS A 487 -15.46 -7.27 -7.97
C LYS A 487 -16.25 -6.51 -9.05
N ASN A 488 -17.57 -6.53 -8.98
CA ASN A 488 -18.46 -5.95 -9.98
C ASN A 488 -19.83 -5.59 -9.38
N GLN A 489 -20.64 -4.92 -10.19
CA GLN A 489 -21.96 -4.44 -9.82
C GLN A 489 -22.91 -5.54 -9.31
N LYS A 490 -22.92 -6.73 -9.92
CA LYS A 490 -23.85 -7.81 -9.56
C LYS A 490 -23.53 -8.39 -8.19
N GLU A 491 -22.25 -8.58 -7.89
CA GLU A 491 -21.79 -9.07 -6.59
C GLU A 491 -22.08 -8.05 -5.49
N PHE A 492 -21.78 -6.76 -5.73
CA PHE A 492 -22.12 -5.69 -4.79
C PHE A 492 -23.62 -5.65 -4.50
N GLU A 493 -24.45 -5.67 -5.55
CA GLU A 493 -25.91 -5.68 -5.43
C GLU A 493 -26.40 -6.86 -4.59
N TYR A 494 -25.91 -8.06 -4.87
CA TYR A 494 -26.32 -9.26 -4.15
C TYR A 494 -25.97 -9.19 -2.65
N VAL A 495 -24.75 -8.74 -2.32
CA VAL A 495 -24.31 -8.63 -0.92
C VAL A 495 -25.18 -7.63 -0.16
N VAL A 496 -25.37 -6.41 -0.69
CA VAL A 496 -26.11 -5.38 0.06
C VAL A 496 -27.62 -5.65 0.08
N ASN A 497 -28.22 -6.00 -1.06
CA ASN A 497 -29.66 -6.16 -1.16
C ASN A 497 -30.14 -7.50 -0.63
N THR A 498 -29.49 -8.60 -1.00
CA THR A 498 -29.95 -9.94 -0.64
C THR A 498 -29.40 -10.37 0.71
N LEU A 499 -28.08 -10.39 0.87
CA LEU A 499 -27.45 -10.89 2.11
C LEU A 499 -27.61 -9.89 3.27
N GLY A 500 -27.39 -8.61 3.01
CA GLY A 500 -27.36 -7.56 4.04
C GLY A 500 -26.11 -7.60 4.90
N GLU A 501 -25.03 -8.12 4.34
CA GLU A 501 -23.75 -8.35 5.01
C GLU A 501 -22.72 -7.28 4.62
N ALA A 502 -21.60 -7.24 5.32
CA ALA A 502 -20.52 -6.30 5.00
C ALA A 502 -19.87 -6.64 3.65
N VAL A 503 -19.44 -5.61 2.92
CA VAL A 503 -18.85 -5.74 1.58
C VAL A 503 -17.54 -4.99 1.47
N SER A 504 -16.58 -5.59 0.79
CA SER A 504 -15.30 -5.02 0.38
C SER A 504 -15.25 -4.94 -1.13
N LEU A 505 -15.08 -3.74 -1.70
CA LEU A 505 -14.95 -3.58 -3.14
C LEU A 505 -13.51 -3.86 -3.62
N HIS A 506 -13.41 -4.61 -4.72
CA HIS A 506 -12.16 -4.90 -5.43
C HIS A 506 -12.26 -4.61 -6.94
N GLY A 507 -13.28 -3.85 -7.33
CA GLY A 507 -13.54 -3.37 -8.68
C GLY A 507 -14.78 -2.47 -8.68
N ASP A 508 -14.89 -1.61 -9.68
CA ASP A 508 -16.02 -0.69 -9.76
C ASP A 508 -17.35 -1.42 -9.98
N ALA A 509 -18.35 -1.03 -9.20
CA ALA A 509 -19.72 -1.48 -9.30
C ALA A 509 -20.52 -0.52 -10.18
N VAL A 510 -20.30 -0.58 -11.49
CA VAL A 510 -20.95 0.30 -12.48
C VAL A 510 -22.16 -0.38 -13.11
N LEU A 511 -23.31 0.27 -13.01
CA LEU A 511 -24.54 -0.10 -13.71
C LEU A 511 -24.63 0.66 -15.04
N THR A 512 -24.74 -0.04 -16.17
CA THR A 512 -24.77 0.58 -17.51
C THR A 512 -26.04 0.29 -18.33
N ALA A 513 -26.93 -0.58 -17.85
CA ALA A 513 -28.14 -0.99 -18.56
C ALA A 513 -29.42 -0.56 -17.83
N GLU A 514 -30.49 -0.30 -18.60
CA GLU A 514 -31.78 0.16 -18.08
C GLU A 514 -32.43 -0.88 -17.15
N THR A 515 -32.39 -0.61 -15.86
CA THR A 515 -33.25 -1.27 -14.87
C THR A 515 -33.78 -0.20 -13.93
N GLY A 516 -34.78 0.56 -14.39
CA GLY A 516 -35.42 1.59 -13.59
C GLY A 516 -35.87 1.02 -12.24
N TYR A 517 -35.53 1.70 -11.16
CA TYR A 517 -35.95 1.38 -9.80
C TYR A 517 -36.83 2.50 -9.27
N LYS A 518 -37.59 2.24 -8.20
CA LYS A 518 -38.39 3.25 -7.51
C LYS A 518 -38.11 3.19 -6.03
N GLY A 519 -37.89 4.34 -5.43
CA GLY A 519 -37.55 4.46 -4.02
C GLY A 519 -36.05 4.32 -3.79
N PHE A 520 -35.50 3.11 -3.91
CA PHE A 520 -34.05 2.91 -3.73
C PHE A 520 -33.47 1.76 -4.58
N ARG A 521 -32.16 1.80 -4.89
CA ARG A 521 -31.47 0.70 -5.58
C ARG A 521 -30.75 -0.25 -4.63
N TYR A 522 -29.90 0.29 -3.77
CA TYR A 522 -29.06 -0.50 -2.85
C TYR A 522 -29.46 -0.26 -1.40
N ASN A 523 -29.71 -1.34 -0.66
CA ASN A 523 -30.14 -1.33 0.73
C ASN A 523 -29.00 -1.77 1.65
N VAL A 524 -28.18 -0.83 2.09
CA VAL A 524 -27.00 -1.08 2.92
C VAL A 524 -27.40 -1.25 4.39
N ARG A 525 -27.08 -2.44 4.93
CA ARG A 525 -27.42 -2.88 6.29
C ARG A 525 -26.21 -3.23 7.16
N ALA A 526 -25.00 -3.19 6.58
CA ALA A 526 -23.72 -3.48 7.21
C ALA A 526 -22.61 -2.65 6.53
N ASN A 527 -21.36 -2.76 7.01
CA ASN A 527 -20.25 -1.93 6.55
C ASN A 527 -19.95 -2.09 5.05
N VAL A 528 -19.58 -0.99 4.41
CA VAL A 528 -19.12 -0.92 3.02
C VAL A 528 -17.69 -0.37 3.03
N TYR A 529 -16.73 -1.22 2.70
CA TYR A 529 -15.33 -0.83 2.48
C TYR A 529 -15.12 -0.62 0.98
N GLY A 530 -15.13 0.64 0.55
CA GLY A 530 -15.04 1.02 -0.86
C GLY A 530 -13.66 0.85 -1.47
N ASN A 531 -12.59 0.85 -0.66
CA ASN A 531 -11.20 0.63 -1.08
C ASN A 531 -10.73 1.52 -2.26
N GLY A 532 -11.31 2.71 -2.39
CA GLY A 532 -11.04 3.65 -3.47
C GLY A 532 -11.78 3.36 -4.78
N TYR A 533 -12.63 2.33 -4.83
CA TYR A 533 -13.47 2.01 -5.98
C TYR A 533 -14.77 2.81 -5.99
N MET A 534 -15.47 2.73 -7.12
CA MET A 534 -16.69 3.46 -7.38
C MET A 534 -17.91 2.53 -7.43
N VAL A 535 -19.02 2.99 -6.86
CA VAL A 535 -20.37 2.50 -7.14
C VAL A 535 -21.07 3.55 -8.00
N ALA A 536 -21.46 3.17 -9.22
CA ALA A 536 -22.01 4.12 -10.17
C ALA A 536 -23.24 3.61 -10.91
N ASP A 537 -24.11 4.53 -11.29
CA ASP A 537 -25.25 4.27 -12.18
C ASP A 537 -25.20 5.17 -13.42
N TYR A 538 -24.78 4.58 -14.53
CA TYR A 538 -24.73 5.18 -15.87
C TYR A 538 -25.89 4.70 -16.76
N SER A 539 -26.94 4.12 -16.16
CA SER A 539 -28.17 3.78 -16.90
C SER A 539 -29.00 5.02 -17.21
N TYR A 540 -28.82 6.11 -16.45
CA TYR A 540 -29.57 7.36 -16.59
C TYR A 540 -31.09 7.20 -16.43
N THR A 541 -31.52 6.20 -15.66
CA THR A 541 -32.95 5.84 -15.52
C THR A 541 -33.60 6.21 -14.18
N ALA A 542 -32.81 6.61 -13.17
CA ALA A 542 -33.32 6.97 -11.85
C ALA A 542 -34.16 8.26 -11.88
N ASP A 543 -35.31 8.28 -11.16
CA ASP A 543 -36.01 9.54 -10.90
C ASP A 543 -35.14 10.44 -10.02
N LYS A 544 -35.32 11.74 -10.15
CA LYS A 544 -34.60 12.74 -9.35
C LYS A 544 -34.75 12.54 -7.84
N ASN A 545 -35.81 11.88 -7.39
CA ASN A 545 -36.09 11.62 -5.97
C ASN A 545 -35.74 10.19 -5.51
N ASP A 546 -35.27 9.33 -6.40
CA ASP A 546 -34.88 7.97 -6.02
C ASP A 546 -33.53 7.97 -5.30
N ASP A 547 -33.35 7.06 -4.35
CA ASP A 547 -32.12 6.87 -3.57
C ASP A 547 -31.25 5.80 -4.22
N PHE A 548 -30.01 6.12 -4.58
CA PHE A 548 -29.14 5.08 -5.12
C PHE A 548 -28.68 4.12 -4.04
N ILE A 549 -28.09 4.65 -2.98
CA ILE A 549 -27.71 3.89 -1.78
C ILE A 549 -28.55 4.36 -0.60
N CYS A 550 -29.15 3.43 0.13
CA CYS A 550 -29.91 3.69 1.34
C CYS A 550 -29.28 2.94 2.52
N VAL A 551 -28.81 3.67 3.54
CA VAL A 551 -28.32 3.10 4.81
C VAL A 551 -29.47 2.99 5.80
N ARG A 552 -29.73 1.79 6.33
CA ARG A 552 -30.92 1.48 7.14
C ARG A 552 -30.67 0.92 8.53
N ASN A 553 -29.43 0.60 8.88
CA ASN A 553 -29.08 0.03 10.18
C ASN A 553 -28.17 0.99 10.97
N PRO A 554 -28.18 0.92 12.32
CA PRO A 554 -27.17 1.58 13.14
C PRO A 554 -25.80 0.93 12.94
N ASP A 555 -24.75 1.62 13.39
CA ASP A 555 -23.36 1.13 13.42
C ASP A 555 -22.77 0.74 12.05
N VAL A 556 -23.34 1.26 10.96
CA VAL A 556 -22.84 1.09 9.59
C VAL A 556 -21.76 2.11 9.27
N THR A 557 -20.62 1.65 8.77
CA THR A 557 -19.58 2.49 8.17
C THR A 557 -19.60 2.36 6.64
N VAL A 558 -19.66 3.48 5.92
CA VAL A 558 -19.36 3.56 4.48
C VAL A 558 -18.04 4.30 4.35
N SER A 559 -17.00 3.58 3.93
CA SER A 559 -15.62 4.06 3.96
C SER A 559 -14.98 4.01 2.58
N ASN A 560 -14.17 5.01 2.25
CA ASN A 560 -13.29 5.02 1.07
C ASN A 560 -14.01 4.69 -0.26
N LEU A 561 -15.25 5.17 -0.43
CA LEU A 561 -16.12 4.85 -1.56
C LEU A 561 -16.35 6.09 -2.43
N THR A 562 -16.30 5.91 -3.75
CA THR A 562 -16.83 6.90 -4.70
C THR A 562 -18.26 6.55 -5.09
N VAL A 563 -19.21 7.50 -5.03
CA VAL A 563 -20.60 7.29 -5.49
C VAL A 563 -20.93 8.27 -6.60
N ARG A 564 -21.51 7.76 -7.70
CA ARG A 564 -21.76 8.55 -8.90
C ARG A 564 -23.01 8.15 -9.69
N HIS A 565 -23.70 9.13 -10.29
CA HIS A 565 -24.86 8.90 -11.17
C HIS A 565 -24.61 9.23 -12.65
N ARG A 566 -23.39 9.64 -13.00
CA ARG A 566 -23.07 10.01 -14.38
C ARG A 566 -21.62 9.77 -14.72
N GLU A 567 -21.30 9.43 -15.96
CA GLU A 567 -19.91 9.54 -16.42
C GLU A 567 -19.40 10.98 -16.24
N ALA A 568 -18.11 11.13 -15.92
CA ALA A 568 -17.56 12.46 -15.72
C ALA A 568 -17.69 13.30 -16.99
N ILE A 569 -18.06 14.57 -16.85
CA ILE A 569 -18.26 15.50 -17.97
C ILE A 569 -17.73 16.88 -17.62
N GLU A 570 -17.38 17.68 -18.61
CA GLU A 570 -16.88 19.04 -18.37
C GLU A 570 -17.97 19.99 -17.85
N GLU A 571 -19.24 19.84 -18.28
CA GLU A 571 -20.34 20.73 -17.88
C GLU A 571 -21.46 19.97 -17.18
N PHE A 572 -21.69 20.26 -15.90
CA PHE A 572 -22.70 19.57 -15.09
C PHE A 572 -23.75 20.53 -14.52
N ASP A 573 -25.03 20.21 -14.71
CA ASP A 573 -26.16 21.06 -14.33
C ASP A 573 -27.41 20.28 -13.90
N GLU A 574 -28.50 20.98 -13.59
CA GLU A 574 -29.76 20.37 -13.17
C GLU A 574 -30.50 19.59 -14.26
N THR A 575 -30.19 19.84 -15.53
CA THR A 575 -30.84 19.16 -16.66
C THR A 575 -30.24 17.78 -16.92
N ASN A 576 -29.03 17.53 -16.39
CA ASN A 576 -28.26 16.32 -16.65
C ASN A 576 -27.91 15.54 -15.37
N THR A 577 -28.75 15.66 -14.33
CA THR A 577 -28.64 14.99 -13.03
C THR A 577 -29.64 13.85 -12.85
N PHE A 578 -29.28 12.84 -12.04
CA PHE A 578 -30.14 11.71 -11.67
C PHE A 578 -29.99 11.37 -10.19
N GLY A 579 -31.09 10.95 -9.56
CA GLY A 579 -31.12 10.35 -8.22
C GLY A 579 -30.41 11.11 -7.08
N LYS A 580 -30.53 10.57 -5.87
CA LYS A 580 -29.70 10.93 -4.71
C LYS A 580 -28.60 9.89 -4.56
N GLY A 581 -27.37 10.31 -4.26
CA GLY A 581 -26.23 9.40 -4.08
C GLY A 581 -26.41 8.46 -2.90
N ILE A 582 -26.33 8.99 -1.68
CA ILE A 582 -26.57 8.22 -0.45
C ILE A 582 -27.67 8.87 0.39
N THR A 583 -28.55 8.06 0.96
CA THR A 583 -29.51 8.49 1.99
C THR A 583 -29.38 7.65 3.26
N VAL A 584 -29.19 8.31 4.40
CA VAL A 584 -29.19 7.70 5.74
C VAL A 584 -30.55 7.95 6.41
N GLY A 585 -31.23 6.87 6.81
CA GLY A 585 -32.50 6.96 7.56
C GLY A 585 -33.78 7.10 6.71
N ALA A 586 -33.74 6.65 5.44
CA ALA A 586 -34.86 6.79 4.50
C ALA A 586 -36.21 6.26 5.04
N VAL A 587 -37.29 6.94 4.63
CA VAL A 587 -38.69 6.66 4.99
C VAL A 587 -39.10 5.24 4.58
N THR A 588 -39.25 4.35 5.55
CA THR A 588 -40.17 3.20 5.44
C THR A 588 -41.17 3.22 6.61
N PRO A 589 -42.40 2.71 6.41
CA PRO A 589 -43.37 2.53 7.51
C PRO A 589 -42.86 1.64 8.66
N GLU A 590 -41.77 0.90 8.41
CA GLU A 590 -41.19 -0.14 9.27
C GLU A 590 -40.01 0.36 10.12
N THR A 591 -39.39 1.50 9.77
CA THR A 591 -38.25 2.08 10.50
C THR A 591 -38.75 3.07 11.56
N THR A 592 -38.85 2.60 12.80
CA THR A 592 -39.36 3.36 13.96
C THR A 592 -38.25 3.94 14.85
N LYS A 593 -36.97 3.68 14.56
CA LYS A 593 -35.83 4.06 15.41
C LYS A 593 -34.84 4.93 14.64
N ARG A 594 -34.42 6.03 15.28
CA ARG A 594 -33.29 6.88 14.86
C ARG A 594 -32.04 6.01 14.70
N LEU A 595 -31.33 6.16 13.58
CA LEU A 595 -30.08 5.44 13.35
C LEU A 595 -28.95 6.15 14.11
N THR A 596 -28.11 5.38 14.79
CA THR A 596 -26.96 5.88 15.54
C THR A 596 -25.69 5.14 15.14
N GLY A 597 -24.53 5.77 15.33
CA GLY A 597 -23.24 5.13 15.05
C GLY A 597 -22.93 4.99 13.55
N VAL A 598 -23.70 5.64 12.67
CA VAL A 598 -23.43 5.64 11.23
C VAL A 598 -22.21 6.53 10.96
N ARG A 599 -21.26 6.01 10.19
CA ARG A 599 -20.04 6.72 9.79
C ARG A 599 -19.91 6.77 8.27
N ILE A 600 -19.62 7.94 7.73
CA ILE A 600 -19.25 8.15 6.33
C ILE A 600 -17.84 8.71 6.33
N GLU A 601 -16.86 7.95 5.85
CA GLU A 601 -15.46 8.35 5.99
C GLU A 601 -14.69 8.19 4.69
N TYR A 602 -13.87 9.20 4.37
CA TYR A 602 -12.97 9.16 3.21
C TYR A 602 -13.67 8.90 1.87
N CYS A 603 -14.94 9.28 1.77
CA CYS A 603 -15.74 9.06 0.57
C CYS A 603 -15.60 10.23 -0.43
N VAL A 604 -15.94 9.94 -1.68
CA VAL A 604 -16.09 10.95 -2.74
C VAL A 604 -17.50 10.82 -3.30
N PHE A 605 -18.28 11.89 -3.24
CA PHE A 605 -19.62 11.90 -3.81
C PHE A 605 -19.69 12.94 -4.91
N GLU A 606 -20.15 12.51 -6.08
CA GLU A 606 -20.19 13.37 -7.24
C GLU A 606 -21.25 13.02 -8.29
N TYR A 607 -21.63 14.04 -9.08
CA TYR A 607 -22.55 13.94 -10.21
C TYR A 607 -23.92 13.38 -9.84
N CYS A 608 -24.39 13.64 -8.61
CA CYS A 608 -25.73 13.31 -8.16
C CYS A 608 -26.62 14.55 -8.05
N ARG A 609 -27.93 14.36 -7.84
CA ARG A 609 -28.82 15.49 -7.50
C ARG A 609 -28.45 16.06 -6.14
N HIS A 610 -28.57 15.22 -5.13
CA HIS A 610 -28.00 15.45 -3.80
C HIS A 610 -26.99 14.34 -3.55
N GLU A 611 -25.82 14.68 -3.03
CA GLU A 611 -24.77 13.69 -2.81
C GLU A 611 -25.06 12.83 -1.59
N LEU A 612 -25.34 13.45 -0.44
CA LEU A 612 -25.70 12.78 0.81
C LEU A 612 -26.94 13.42 1.43
N VAL A 613 -27.91 12.58 1.80
CA VAL A 613 -29.13 12.98 2.49
C VAL A 613 -29.20 12.33 3.86
N VAL A 614 -29.54 13.10 4.90
CA VAL A 614 -29.72 12.62 6.28
C VAL A 614 -31.16 12.88 6.71
N ASP A 615 -31.84 11.83 7.19
CA ASP A 615 -33.26 11.84 7.56
C ASP A 615 -33.50 11.03 8.85
N GLY A 616 -33.57 11.71 9.99
CA GLY A 616 -33.76 11.10 11.31
C GLY A 616 -32.58 10.24 11.81
N ALA A 617 -31.34 10.71 11.68
CA ALA A 617 -30.15 9.91 12.03
C ALA A 617 -28.99 10.70 12.67
N ASP A 618 -28.12 9.95 13.34
CA ASP A 618 -26.82 10.39 13.85
C ASP A 618 -25.72 9.86 12.95
N VAL A 619 -25.02 10.79 12.31
CA VAL A 619 -24.03 10.50 11.28
C VAL A 619 -22.76 11.30 11.57
N GLU A 620 -21.63 10.62 11.68
CA GLU A 620 -20.32 11.27 11.65
C GLU A 620 -19.73 11.15 10.24
N ILE A 621 -19.29 12.27 9.69
CA ILE A 621 -18.72 12.40 8.35
C ILE A 621 -17.29 12.90 8.51
N THR A 622 -16.31 12.17 7.99
CA THR A 622 -14.88 12.53 8.13
C THR A 622 -14.17 12.42 6.79
N GLY A 623 -13.27 13.35 6.47
CA GLY A 623 -12.37 13.20 5.32
C GLY A 623 -13.07 13.12 3.96
N THR A 624 -14.30 13.64 3.83
CA THR A 624 -15.18 13.38 2.68
C THR A 624 -15.18 14.54 1.69
N ILE A 625 -15.16 14.20 0.40
CA ILE A 625 -15.20 15.14 -0.72
C ILE A 625 -16.60 15.12 -1.34
N PHE A 626 -17.28 16.26 -1.32
CA PHE A 626 -18.54 16.48 -2.01
C PHE A 626 -18.28 17.38 -3.22
N ARG A 627 -18.60 16.94 -4.43
CA ARG A 627 -18.40 17.81 -5.60
C ARG A 627 -19.38 17.56 -6.73
N ASN A 628 -19.57 18.56 -7.59
CA ASN A 628 -20.39 18.41 -8.79
C ASN A 628 -21.79 17.89 -8.48
N ALA A 629 -22.51 18.53 -7.55
CA ALA A 629 -23.91 18.20 -7.29
C ALA A 629 -24.85 19.18 -7.98
N ALA A 630 -25.98 18.66 -8.45
CA ALA A 630 -26.97 19.51 -9.10
C ALA A 630 -27.81 20.30 -8.10
N LYS A 631 -27.77 19.95 -6.82
CA LYS A 631 -28.40 20.67 -5.70
C LYS A 631 -27.43 20.77 -4.52
N TYR A 632 -27.69 20.03 -3.44
CA TYR A 632 -26.90 20.05 -2.20
C TYR A 632 -25.84 18.96 -2.18
N GLY A 633 -24.69 19.24 -1.58
CA GLY A 633 -23.75 18.18 -1.19
C GLY A 633 -24.29 17.39 -0.03
N LEU A 634 -24.53 18.08 1.08
CA LEU A 634 -25.16 17.48 2.26
C LEU A 634 -26.54 18.08 2.45
N TYR A 635 -27.57 17.24 2.49
CA TYR A 635 -28.94 17.67 2.73
C TYR A 635 -29.57 16.97 3.94
N SER A 636 -29.80 17.74 5.00
CA SER A 636 -30.44 17.29 6.23
C SER A 636 -31.90 17.70 6.24
N ARG A 637 -32.80 16.74 6.46
CA ARG A 637 -34.24 16.98 6.51
C ARG A 637 -34.79 16.60 7.88
N THR A 638 -35.53 17.52 8.47
CA THR A 638 -36.31 17.30 9.69
C THR A 638 -37.77 17.12 9.30
N ILE A 639 -38.38 15.96 9.63
CA ILE A 639 -39.76 15.65 9.24
C ILE A 639 -40.59 15.30 10.49
N LYS A 640 -41.80 15.84 10.55
CA LYS A 640 -42.85 15.44 11.51
C LYS A 640 -43.87 14.54 10.81
N ASP A 641 -44.04 13.31 11.28
CA ASP A 641 -45.11 12.42 10.80
C ASP A 641 -46.47 12.92 11.35
N SER A 642 -47.49 13.01 10.49
CA SER A 642 -48.81 13.54 10.84
C SER A 642 -49.58 12.53 11.69
N GLY A 643 -49.35 12.52 13.00
CA GLY A 643 -50.20 11.80 13.95
C GLY A 643 -49.50 11.04 15.09
N ASN A 644 -48.17 11.06 15.20
CA ASN A 644 -47.46 10.39 16.29
C ASN A 644 -46.22 11.18 16.76
N TYR A 645 -46.25 11.69 17.99
CA TYR A 645 -45.15 12.46 18.61
C TYR A 645 -43.88 11.63 18.83
N GLU A 646 -43.95 10.29 18.80
CA GLU A 646 -42.78 9.39 18.86
C GLU A 646 -41.97 9.35 17.54
N ARG A 647 -42.41 10.04 16.48
CA ARG A 647 -41.85 9.98 15.12
C ARG A 647 -41.24 11.28 14.63
N LEU A 648 -40.66 12.06 15.54
CA LEU A 648 -39.92 13.28 15.20
C LEU A 648 -38.50 12.92 14.79
N ARG A 649 -38.18 13.21 13.52
CA ARG A 649 -36.92 12.82 12.86
C ARG A 649 -35.99 14.02 12.76
N TYR A 650 -35.28 14.33 13.86
CA TYR A 650 -34.18 15.30 13.85
C TYR A 650 -32.84 14.59 13.63
N ASN A 651 -31.83 15.35 13.21
CA ASN A 651 -30.54 14.82 12.80
C ASN A 651 -29.42 15.33 13.72
N THR A 652 -28.41 14.51 13.97
CA THR A 652 -27.12 14.98 14.49
C THR A 652 -26.05 14.62 13.48
N VAL A 653 -25.47 15.62 12.84
CA VAL A 653 -24.46 15.43 11.81
C VAL A 653 -23.13 15.98 12.30
N GLY A 654 -22.15 15.11 12.55
CA GLY A 654 -20.75 15.48 12.69
C GLY A 654 -20.10 15.58 11.32
N LEU A 655 -19.33 16.64 11.08
CA LEU A 655 -18.61 16.86 9.84
C LEU A 655 -17.19 17.34 10.16
N GLU A 656 -16.21 16.55 9.74
CA GLU A 656 -14.81 16.73 10.08
C GLU A 656 -13.93 16.64 8.83
N ASN A 657 -12.94 17.54 8.69
CA ASN A 657 -11.93 17.52 7.64
C ASN A 657 -12.52 17.24 6.24
N SER A 658 -13.48 18.04 5.81
CA SER A 658 -14.27 17.75 4.60
C SER A 658 -14.30 18.93 3.63
N VAL A 659 -14.60 18.67 2.36
CA VAL A 659 -14.58 19.72 1.33
C VAL A 659 -15.79 19.62 0.41
N PHE A 660 -16.31 20.77 0.01
CA PHE A 660 -17.41 20.92 -0.93
C PHE A 660 -16.93 21.77 -2.11
N SER A 661 -17.22 21.32 -3.33
CA SER A 661 -16.80 22.05 -4.53
C SER A 661 -17.81 21.94 -5.66
N ASN A 662 -18.12 23.05 -6.31
CA ASN A 662 -18.96 23.07 -7.51
C ASN A 662 -20.35 22.40 -7.33
N MET A 663 -21.15 22.93 -6.41
CA MET A 663 -22.56 22.53 -6.25
C MET A 663 -23.43 23.58 -6.93
N ASN A 664 -24.52 23.23 -7.61
CA ASN A 664 -25.40 24.25 -8.18
C ASN A 664 -26.19 24.98 -7.10
N GLY A 665 -26.62 24.26 -6.06
CA GLY A 665 -27.22 24.81 -4.86
C GLY A 665 -26.18 25.13 -3.76
N PRO A 666 -26.63 25.48 -2.54
CA PRO A 666 -25.74 25.59 -1.40
C PRO A 666 -25.02 24.27 -1.12
N ALA A 667 -23.81 24.33 -0.56
CA ALA A 667 -23.06 23.11 -0.27
C ALA A 667 -23.75 22.24 0.79
N ILE A 668 -24.31 22.86 1.83
CA ILE A 668 -25.07 22.21 2.90
C ILE A 668 -26.46 22.82 3.01
N GLY A 669 -27.49 21.97 3.09
CA GLY A 669 -28.88 22.38 3.29
C GLY A 669 -29.48 21.70 4.51
N PHE A 670 -30.12 22.48 5.39
CA PHE A 670 -30.96 21.97 6.48
C PHE A 670 -32.38 22.52 6.29
N SER A 671 -33.36 21.61 6.25
CA SER A 671 -34.77 21.99 6.12
C SER A 671 -35.66 21.30 7.13
N THR A 672 -36.75 21.98 7.50
CA THR A 672 -37.83 21.41 8.31
C THR A 672 -39.11 21.32 7.50
N TYR A 673 -39.61 20.11 7.31
CA TYR A 673 -40.77 19.77 6.49
C TYR A 673 -41.99 19.46 7.41
N TYR A 674 -43.08 20.21 7.26
CA TYR A 674 -44.39 20.15 7.96
C TYR A 674 -44.61 21.02 9.23
N THR A 675 -45.85 21.52 9.29
CA THR A 675 -46.43 22.55 10.18
C THR A 675 -46.79 22.04 11.58
N SER A 676 -46.55 22.89 12.58
CA SER A 676 -46.87 22.79 14.01
C SER A 676 -45.80 22.16 14.91
N PHE A 677 -44.71 22.90 15.13
CA PHE A 677 -44.07 22.85 16.43
C PHE A 677 -44.85 23.84 17.29
N ASP A 678 -45.76 23.36 18.15
CA ASP A 678 -46.19 24.20 19.26
C ASP A 678 -45.01 24.17 20.25
N ASP A 679 -44.45 25.33 20.59
CA ASP A 679 -43.22 25.60 21.38
C ASP A 679 -43.05 24.89 22.74
N ALA A 680 -43.85 23.88 23.09
CA ALA A 680 -43.71 23.14 24.33
C ALA A 680 -42.69 21.98 24.17
N PRO A 681 -41.60 21.95 24.97
CA PRO A 681 -40.79 20.76 25.14
C PRO A 681 -41.71 19.58 25.51
N THR A 682 -41.59 18.46 24.81
CA THR A 682 -42.40 17.29 25.15
C THR A 682 -41.71 16.56 26.31
N GLU A 683 -42.41 16.37 27.42
CA GLU A 683 -41.99 15.45 28.47
C GLU A 683 -42.43 14.02 28.10
N ILE A 684 -41.47 13.12 27.97
CA ILE A 684 -41.71 11.68 27.87
C ILE A 684 -40.90 11.03 28.99
N ASP A 685 -41.55 10.25 29.85
CA ASP A 685 -40.91 9.54 30.98
C ASP A 685 -40.06 10.43 31.91
N GLY A 686 -40.50 11.67 32.16
CA GLY A 686 -39.79 12.62 33.03
C GLY A 686 -38.50 13.19 32.45
N LYS A 687 -38.27 13.03 31.14
CA LYS A 687 -37.17 13.68 30.39
C LYS A 687 -37.75 14.73 29.44
N THR A 688 -37.16 15.92 29.48
CA THR A 688 -37.48 17.02 28.56
C THR A 688 -36.75 16.81 27.24
N TYR A 689 -37.49 16.61 26.14
CA TYR A 689 -36.90 16.50 24.81
C TYR A 689 -36.98 17.87 24.10
N ARG A 690 -35.82 18.41 23.70
CA ARG A 690 -35.69 19.57 22.79
C ARG A 690 -35.38 19.04 21.40
N MET A 691 -36.15 19.42 20.38
CA MET A 691 -36.34 18.62 19.15
C MET A 691 -35.71 19.29 17.93
N TYR A 692 -34.37 19.31 17.88
CA TYR A 692 -33.56 20.18 17.02
C TYR A 692 -32.52 19.40 16.23
N SER A 693 -32.37 19.68 14.94
CA SER A 693 -31.27 19.12 14.14
C SER A 693 -29.97 19.87 14.43
N VAL A 694 -28.85 19.16 14.53
CA VAL A 694 -27.55 19.69 14.92
C VAL A 694 -26.52 19.39 13.84
N LEU A 695 -25.71 20.38 13.48
CA LEU A 695 -24.50 20.22 12.68
C LEU A 695 -23.28 20.52 13.56
N ASN A 696 -22.44 19.52 13.82
CA ASN A 696 -21.19 19.65 14.55
C ASN A 696 -20.03 19.73 13.56
N LEU A 697 -19.35 20.86 13.47
CA LEU A 697 -18.16 21.03 12.63
C LEU A 697 -16.89 20.82 13.46
N LYS A 698 -15.93 20.06 12.92
CA LYS A 698 -14.62 19.78 13.52
C LYS A 698 -13.52 19.89 12.46
N GLY A 699 -12.30 20.22 12.88
CA GLY A 699 -11.18 20.34 11.95
C GLY A 699 -11.44 21.42 10.88
N PHE A 700 -11.11 21.15 9.62
CA PHE A 700 -11.42 22.07 8.52
C PHE A 700 -12.65 21.62 7.71
N VAL A 701 -13.46 22.59 7.27
CA VAL A 701 -14.54 22.36 6.30
C VAL A 701 -14.52 23.46 5.24
N ASP A 702 -14.06 23.13 4.05
CA ASP A 702 -13.83 24.08 2.97
C ASP A 702 -14.99 24.11 1.96
N PHE A 703 -15.39 25.30 1.51
CA PHE A 703 -16.44 25.49 0.49
C PHE A 703 -15.90 26.22 -0.74
N TYR A 704 -15.51 25.46 -1.76
CA TYR A 704 -15.18 25.93 -3.11
C TYR A 704 -16.46 26.08 -3.94
N ASN A 705 -17.42 26.88 -3.43
CA ASN A 705 -18.77 26.97 -4.00
C ASN A 705 -19.20 28.42 -4.27
N TRP A 706 -18.37 29.16 -5.00
CA TRP A 706 -18.69 30.52 -5.44
C TRP A 706 -19.64 30.52 -6.64
N LYS A 707 -20.67 31.37 -6.59
CA LYS A 707 -21.67 31.52 -7.65
C LYS A 707 -21.89 32.97 -8.02
N ASP A 708 -22.16 33.18 -9.30
CA ASP A 708 -22.57 34.47 -9.86
C ASP A 708 -23.83 34.94 -9.14
N LEU A 709 -23.78 36.15 -8.57
CA LEU A 709 -24.87 36.77 -7.83
C LEU A 709 -26.13 36.91 -8.69
N ASP A 710 -26.00 37.06 -10.01
CA ASP A 710 -27.14 37.16 -10.93
C ASP A 710 -27.75 35.79 -11.27
N ASN A 711 -26.99 34.70 -11.07
CA ASN A 711 -27.37 33.33 -11.42
C ASN A 711 -27.28 32.35 -10.23
N LEU A 712 -28.01 32.65 -9.16
CA LEU A 712 -28.08 31.84 -7.94
C LEU A 712 -29.23 30.82 -7.95
N ASP A 713 -28.95 29.57 -7.59
CA ASP A 713 -29.95 28.60 -7.09
C ASP A 713 -29.81 28.48 -5.57
N ILE A 714 -30.47 29.35 -4.82
CA ILE A 714 -30.27 29.46 -3.37
C ILE A 714 -31.12 28.44 -2.62
N VAL A 715 -32.36 28.23 -3.06
CA VAL A 715 -33.35 27.48 -2.29
C VAL A 715 -33.23 25.98 -2.51
N GLY A 716 -32.55 25.51 -3.57
CA GLY A 716 -32.15 24.11 -3.74
C GLY A 716 -33.29 23.07 -3.61
N GLU A 717 -34.54 23.48 -3.83
CA GLU A 717 -35.81 22.73 -3.61
C GLU A 717 -36.37 22.65 -2.17
N VAL A 718 -35.82 23.39 -1.20
CA VAL A 718 -36.45 23.50 0.14
C VAL A 718 -37.88 24.04 0.05
N VAL A 719 -38.14 24.89 -0.94
CA VAL A 719 -39.48 25.30 -1.35
C VAL A 719 -39.70 24.92 -2.81
N THR A 720 -40.81 24.24 -3.10
CA THR A 720 -41.21 23.87 -4.46
C THR A 720 -41.91 25.01 -5.23
N ASN A 721 -42.13 26.18 -4.61
CA ASN A 721 -42.84 27.30 -5.21
C ASN A 721 -41.86 28.24 -5.96
N PRO A 722 -41.96 28.36 -7.30
CA PRO A 722 -41.03 29.17 -8.10
C PRO A 722 -41.06 30.67 -7.76
N ALA A 723 -42.24 31.22 -7.43
CA ALA A 723 -42.36 32.64 -7.09
C ALA A 723 -41.66 32.96 -5.76
N LEU A 724 -41.74 32.03 -4.81
CA LEU A 724 -41.08 32.14 -3.53
C LEU A 724 -39.55 31.97 -3.66
N ASN A 725 -39.10 31.04 -4.52
CA ASN A 725 -37.68 30.89 -4.85
C ASN A 725 -37.10 32.20 -5.43
N GLU A 726 -37.78 32.77 -6.44
CA GLU A 726 -37.39 34.07 -7.02
C GLU A 726 -37.41 35.22 -6.01
N SER A 727 -38.32 35.18 -5.05
CA SER A 727 -38.41 36.22 -4.02
C SER A 727 -37.28 36.11 -2.98
N ILE A 728 -36.92 34.89 -2.57
CA ILE A 728 -35.76 34.63 -1.71
C ILE A 728 -34.46 35.03 -2.42
N LYS A 729 -34.34 34.70 -3.71
CA LYS A 729 -33.21 35.12 -4.56
C LYS A 729 -33.03 36.63 -4.55
N LYS A 730 -34.08 37.40 -4.86
CA LYS A 730 -34.02 38.87 -4.88
C LYS A 730 -33.68 39.46 -3.53
N LEU A 731 -34.18 38.87 -2.44
CA LEU A 731 -33.86 39.33 -1.10
C LEU A 731 -32.36 39.18 -0.80
N ILE A 732 -31.79 38.02 -1.09
CA ILE A 732 -30.36 37.77 -0.85
C ILE A 732 -29.51 38.69 -1.73
N GLN A 733 -29.87 38.86 -3.00
CA GLN A 733 -29.21 39.82 -3.89
C GLN A 733 -29.25 41.25 -3.32
N GLN A 734 -30.40 41.69 -2.81
CA GLN A 734 -30.53 43.01 -2.18
C GLN A 734 -29.65 43.13 -0.94
N LYS A 735 -29.73 42.15 -0.03
CA LYS A 735 -29.03 42.17 1.27
C LYS A 735 -27.53 42.17 1.11
N VAL A 736 -27.03 41.26 0.29
CA VAL A 736 -25.60 41.16 0.00
C VAL A 736 -25.10 42.43 -0.71
N SER A 737 -25.99 43.18 -1.38
CA SER A 737 -25.66 44.48 -2.01
C SER A 737 -25.59 45.69 -1.07
N GLU A 738 -25.91 45.53 0.22
CA GLU A 738 -25.85 46.61 1.22
C GLU A 738 -24.39 46.87 1.68
N SER A 739 -24.07 48.10 2.09
CA SER A 739 -22.70 48.56 2.41
C SER A 739 -22.07 47.93 3.68
N GLY A 740 -22.75 46.97 4.31
CA GLY A 740 -22.25 46.19 5.44
C GLY A 740 -21.82 44.76 5.05
N TYR A 741 -22.05 44.36 3.80
CA TYR A 741 -21.80 43.00 3.30
C TYR A 741 -20.85 42.98 2.08
N ASP A 742 -20.06 44.04 1.91
CA ASP A 742 -19.07 44.14 0.83
C ASP A 742 -18.03 42.99 0.92
N ASP A 743 -17.68 42.58 2.15
CA ASP A 743 -16.74 41.51 2.45
C ASP A 743 -17.26 40.10 2.08
N PHE A 744 -18.51 39.95 1.65
CA PHE A 744 -19.07 38.66 1.18
C PHE A 744 -19.24 38.58 -0.33
N ARG A 745 -18.88 39.67 -1.02
CA ARG A 745 -18.95 39.75 -2.48
C ARG A 745 -17.55 39.82 -3.05
N TYR A 746 -17.25 38.86 -3.90
CA TYR A 746 -16.08 38.97 -4.74
C TYR A 746 -16.44 39.69 -6.04
N VAL A 747 -15.87 40.87 -6.28
CA VAL A 747 -16.04 41.61 -7.54
C VAL A 747 -14.89 41.27 -8.46
N ALA A 748 -15.17 40.59 -9.56
CA ALA A 748 -14.17 40.23 -10.57
C ALA A 748 -13.77 41.44 -11.44
N GLU A 749 -12.67 41.28 -12.18
CA GLU A 749 -12.14 42.31 -13.09
C GLU A 749 -13.14 42.72 -14.20
N ASP A 750 -14.04 41.81 -14.58
CA ASP A 750 -15.10 42.06 -15.57
C ASP A 750 -16.34 42.75 -14.98
N GLY A 751 -16.33 43.03 -13.68
CA GLY A 751 -17.41 43.68 -12.94
C GLY A 751 -18.51 42.73 -12.43
N LYS A 752 -18.42 41.42 -12.70
CA LYS A 752 -19.34 40.44 -12.12
C LYS A 752 -19.12 40.29 -10.64
N GLN A 753 -20.19 39.98 -9.91
CA GLN A 753 -20.17 39.78 -8.46
C GLN A 753 -20.45 38.32 -8.15
N TYR A 754 -19.68 37.74 -7.24
CA TYR A 754 -19.83 36.37 -6.80
C TYR A 754 -20.03 36.28 -5.29
N VAL A 755 -20.81 35.30 -4.87
CA VAL A 755 -21.06 34.98 -3.46
C VAL A 755 -20.80 33.50 -3.23
N ASN A 756 -20.18 33.16 -2.10
CA ASN A 756 -19.96 31.77 -1.72
C ASN A 756 -21.22 31.17 -1.10
N MET A 757 -21.77 30.12 -1.71
CA MET A 757 -22.97 29.43 -1.23
C MET A 757 -22.60 28.23 -0.35
N ALA A 758 -22.25 28.50 0.91
CA ALA A 758 -21.82 27.47 1.85
C ALA A 758 -23.02 26.73 2.48
N MET A 759 -23.81 27.39 3.33
CA MET A 759 -24.88 26.71 4.07
C MET A 759 -26.19 27.47 4.04
N LEU A 760 -27.29 26.73 3.86
CA LEU A 760 -28.65 27.24 4.01
C LEU A 760 -29.39 26.45 5.11
N PHE A 761 -29.90 27.18 6.09
CA PHE A 761 -30.82 26.67 7.11
C PHE A 761 -32.18 27.33 6.89
N ALA A 762 -33.22 26.54 6.63
CA ALA A 762 -34.54 27.06 6.31
C ALA A 762 -35.60 26.44 7.23
N GLY A 763 -36.13 27.26 8.14
CA GLY A 763 -37.31 26.95 8.95
C GLY A 763 -38.54 27.46 8.21
N LEU A 764 -39.20 26.60 7.43
CA LEU A 764 -40.30 27.07 6.56
C LEU A 764 -41.50 27.62 7.36
N ILE A 765 -41.83 27.05 8.52
CA ILE A 765 -43.10 27.30 9.21
C ILE A 765 -42.98 27.41 10.75
N ASP A 766 -41.78 27.35 11.34
CA ASP A 766 -41.46 27.76 12.72
C ASP A 766 -39.97 28.23 12.78
N PRO A 767 -39.47 29.03 13.77
CA PRO A 767 -38.07 29.46 13.86
C PRO A 767 -37.13 28.31 13.57
N SER A 768 -36.09 28.53 12.76
CA SER A 768 -35.11 27.49 12.48
C SER A 768 -34.57 26.98 13.81
N THR A 769 -35.01 25.80 14.22
CA THR A 769 -34.56 25.21 15.46
C THR A 769 -33.30 24.35 15.26
N SER A 770 -32.62 24.52 14.12
CA SER A 770 -31.35 23.85 13.86
C SER A 770 -30.22 24.64 14.48
N LYS A 771 -29.34 23.98 15.25
CA LYS A 771 -28.19 24.61 15.90
C LYS A 771 -26.90 24.16 15.23
N VAL A 772 -25.97 25.09 15.02
CA VAL A 772 -24.62 24.77 14.56
C VAL A 772 -23.69 24.82 15.76
N TRP A 773 -22.90 23.76 15.93
CA TRP A 773 -21.94 23.60 17.00
C TRP A 773 -20.56 23.42 16.39
N ILE A 774 -19.54 24.00 17.01
CA ILE A 774 -18.18 24.05 16.49
C ILE A 774 -17.24 23.67 17.62
N ASN A 775 -16.48 22.60 17.43
CA ASN A 775 -15.54 22.07 18.43
C ASN A 775 -16.16 21.87 19.85
N GLY A 776 -17.47 21.61 19.92
CA GLY A 776 -18.18 21.37 21.18
C GLY A 776 -18.86 22.58 21.82
N GLU A 777 -18.78 23.77 21.20
CA GLU A 777 -19.47 25.00 21.63
C GLU A 777 -20.57 25.38 20.62
N GLU A 778 -21.68 25.96 21.08
CA GLU A 778 -22.72 26.50 20.19
C GLU A 778 -22.17 27.75 19.49
N ALA A 779 -22.24 27.82 18.16
CA ALA A 779 -21.74 28.97 17.42
C ALA A 779 -22.49 30.24 17.84
N ASP A 780 -21.76 31.33 18.08
CA ASP A 780 -22.38 32.63 18.34
C ASP A 780 -23.08 33.15 17.07
N ASP A 781 -24.11 33.98 17.23
CA ASP A 781 -24.99 34.45 16.14
C ASP A 781 -24.25 35.22 15.02
N GLU A 782 -22.95 35.52 15.17
CA GLU A 782 -22.14 36.31 14.22
C GLU A 782 -20.98 35.52 13.56
N ASN A 783 -20.39 34.50 14.18
CA ASN A 783 -19.15 33.85 13.70
C ASN A 783 -19.20 32.31 13.79
N LEU A 784 -18.95 31.60 12.68
CA LEU A 784 -18.74 30.15 12.65
C LEU A 784 -17.23 29.82 12.86
N TYR A 785 -16.36 30.41 12.06
CA TYR A 785 -14.88 30.30 12.18
C TYR A 785 -14.27 31.67 11.85
N ASP A 786 -12.96 31.88 12.07
CA ASP A 786 -12.25 33.14 11.75
C ASP A 786 -12.59 33.70 10.34
N SER A 787 -12.87 32.83 9.35
CA SER A 787 -13.18 33.18 7.96
C SER A 787 -14.62 32.88 7.50
N GLN A 788 -15.47 32.30 8.35
CA GLN A 788 -16.86 31.93 8.03
C GLN A 788 -17.82 32.75 8.89
N ARG A 789 -18.61 33.62 8.25
CA ARG A 789 -19.53 34.53 8.94
C ARG A 789 -20.96 34.33 8.45
N LEU A 790 -21.91 34.63 9.33
CA LEU A 790 -23.33 34.67 8.98
C LEU A 790 -23.57 35.84 7.99
N ILE A 791 -24.09 35.54 6.80
CA ILE A 791 -24.32 36.56 5.77
C ILE A 791 -25.73 37.15 5.92
N VAL A 792 -26.75 36.34 6.19
CA VAL A 792 -28.13 36.83 6.36
C VAL A 792 -28.86 35.99 7.41
N LYS A 793 -29.39 36.63 8.45
CA LYS A 793 -30.43 36.10 9.35
C LYS A 793 -31.62 37.05 9.29
N GLU A 794 -32.69 36.60 8.65
CA GLU A 794 -33.94 37.35 8.55
C GLU A 794 -34.99 36.68 9.41
N GLU A 795 -35.67 37.46 10.27
CA GLU A 795 -36.65 36.93 11.21
C GLU A 795 -37.98 36.53 10.53
N SER A 796 -38.27 37.04 9.33
CA SER A 796 -39.42 36.62 8.52
C SER A 796 -39.32 37.08 7.06
N ILE A 797 -39.71 36.22 6.11
CA ILE A 797 -39.92 36.60 4.71
C ILE A 797 -41.33 36.21 4.23
N PHE A 798 -42.12 37.16 3.73
CA PHE A 798 -43.43 36.89 3.09
C PHE A 798 -44.38 35.97 3.89
N GLY A 799 -44.30 35.94 5.22
CA GLY A 799 -45.09 35.06 6.09
C GLY A 799 -44.50 33.67 6.36
N LEU A 800 -43.25 33.43 5.96
CA LEU A 800 -42.43 32.28 6.35
C LEU A 800 -41.54 32.63 7.55
N ASN A 801 -41.12 31.58 8.25
CA ASN A 801 -40.21 31.66 9.38
C ASN A 801 -38.73 31.85 8.94
N PRO A 802 -37.82 32.20 9.86
CA PRO A 802 -36.43 32.57 9.59
C PRO A 802 -35.67 31.57 8.72
N PHE A 803 -34.84 32.10 7.84
CA PHE A 803 -33.78 31.34 7.18
C PHE A 803 -32.43 31.99 7.51
N GLY A 804 -31.41 31.14 7.68
CA GLY A 804 -30.03 31.53 7.88
C GLY A 804 -29.21 31.14 6.66
N PHE A 805 -28.50 32.11 6.09
CA PHE A 805 -27.53 31.87 5.03
C PHE A 805 -26.13 32.21 5.53
N TYR A 806 -25.24 31.22 5.46
CA TYR A 806 -23.85 31.34 5.86
C TYR A 806 -22.96 31.21 4.62
N GLY A 807 -21.88 31.99 4.58
CA GLY A 807 -20.88 31.93 3.53
C GLY A 807 -19.54 32.50 3.98
N TYR A 808 -18.60 32.56 3.03
CA TYR A 808 -17.22 32.98 3.29
C TYR A 808 -17.03 34.49 3.13
N ASP A 809 -16.22 35.05 4.04
CA ASP A 809 -15.62 36.37 3.87
C ASP A 809 -14.54 36.31 2.76
N CYS A 810 -14.60 37.23 1.80
CA CYS A 810 -13.71 37.32 0.64
C CYS A 810 -12.42 38.10 0.92
N THR A 811 -12.31 38.77 2.08
CA THR A 811 -11.18 39.65 2.43
C THR A 811 -9.99 38.93 3.06
N GLU A 812 -10.21 37.74 3.64
CA GLU A 812 -9.19 36.99 4.39
C GLU A 812 -8.96 35.55 3.88
N THR A 813 -9.55 35.13 2.75
CA THR A 813 -9.56 33.73 2.30
C THR A 813 -8.68 33.43 1.06
N GLU A 814 -8.02 32.26 1.05
CA GLU A 814 -7.30 31.73 -0.13
C GLU A 814 -8.26 31.19 -1.23
N ILE A 815 -9.54 31.03 -0.91
CA ILE A 815 -10.55 30.41 -1.78
C ILE A 815 -11.40 31.50 -2.45
N THR A 816 -11.11 31.81 -3.71
CA THR A 816 -11.82 32.79 -4.55
C THR A 816 -12.70 32.08 -5.59
N PRO A 817 -13.58 32.78 -6.33
CA PRO A 817 -14.34 32.20 -7.43
C PRO A 817 -13.48 31.56 -8.54
N PHE A 818 -12.22 31.99 -8.67
CA PHE A 818 -11.30 31.46 -9.67
C PHE A 818 -10.37 30.38 -9.13
N THR A 819 -10.43 30.10 -7.82
CA THR A 819 -9.63 29.04 -7.20
C THR A 819 -10.21 27.68 -7.58
N VAL A 820 -9.43 26.89 -8.30
CA VAL A 820 -9.76 25.48 -8.57
C VAL A 820 -9.36 24.65 -7.35
N LEU A 821 -10.27 23.79 -6.86
CA LEU A 821 -9.93 22.82 -5.83
C LEU A 821 -8.79 21.92 -6.34
N LYS A 822 -7.61 22.07 -5.75
CA LYS A 822 -6.48 21.18 -6.00
C LYS A 822 -6.47 20.12 -4.92
N ILE A 823 -7.02 18.95 -5.24
CA ILE A 823 -6.80 17.75 -4.44
C ILE A 823 -5.40 17.30 -4.84
N ASP A 824 -4.45 17.27 -3.92
CA ASP A 824 -3.16 16.59 -4.14
C ASP A 824 -2.84 15.63 -3.00
N GLY A 825 -1.72 14.91 -3.06
CA GLY A 825 -1.35 13.92 -2.04
C GLY A 825 -1.27 14.52 -0.61
N GLU A 826 -0.86 15.77 -0.49
CA GLU A 826 -0.84 16.48 0.80
C GLU A 826 -2.25 16.86 1.25
N TYR A 827 -3.11 17.33 0.32
CA TYR A 827 -4.51 17.60 0.63
C TYR A 827 -5.26 16.34 1.07
N LEU A 828 -5.04 15.20 0.40
CA LEU A 828 -5.59 13.90 0.79
C LEU A 828 -5.10 13.48 2.18
N ARG A 829 -3.83 13.76 2.52
CA ARG A 829 -3.30 13.53 3.87
C ARG A 829 -3.98 14.41 4.91
N GLN A 830 -4.21 15.69 4.61
CA GLN A 830 -4.94 16.60 5.49
C GLN A 830 -6.39 16.13 5.72
N LEU A 831 -7.08 15.59 4.72
CA LEU A 831 -8.42 15.01 4.91
C LEU A 831 -8.41 13.85 5.94
N ARG A 832 -7.30 13.11 6.05
CA ARG A 832 -7.12 12.01 7.03
C ARG A 832 -6.66 12.49 8.40
N GLU A 833 -5.69 13.40 8.43
CA GLU A 833 -4.92 13.73 9.65
C GLU A 833 -5.25 15.12 10.22
N GLY A 834 -5.98 15.95 9.48
CA GLY A 834 -6.16 17.38 9.75
C GLY A 834 -4.99 18.23 9.22
N ARG A 835 -5.16 19.57 9.25
CA ARG A 835 -4.11 20.53 8.85
C ARG A 835 -3.11 20.72 9.99
N ALA A 836 -1.82 20.59 9.70
CA ALA A 836 -0.77 20.92 10.67
C ALA A 836 -0.87 22.43 11.03
N GLY A 837 -1.24 22.74 12.28
CA GLY A 837 -1.42 24.12 12.76
C GLY A 837 -2.87 24.59 12.92
N SER A 838 -3.89 23.73 12.74
CA SER A 838 -5.29 24.08 13.09
C SER A 838 -5.60 23.95 14.58
N GLY A 839 -4.64 23.50 15.39
CA GLY A 839 -4.64 23.75 16.84
C GLY A 839 -3.86 25.03 17.11
N GLU A 840 -4.52 26.04 17.67
CA GLU A 840 -3.99 27.36 18.04
C GLU A 840 -3.92 28.43 16.92
N LYS A 841 -5.09 28.90 16.47
CA LYS A 841 -5.33 30.33 16.64
C LYS A 841 -6.16 30.49 17.92
N GLN A 842 -5.46 30.82 19.00
CA GLN A 842 -6.09 31.14 20.28
C GLN A 842 -7.05 32.31 20.09
N ILE A 843 -8.28 32.09 20.51
CA ILE A 843 -9.30 33.10 20.78
C ILE A 843 -8.65 34.16 21.69
N GLY A 844 -8.52 35.38 21.18
CA GLY A 844 -8.07 36.56 21.92
C GLY A 844 -9.19 37.57 22.04
#